data_AF-A0A9P8GPZ8-F1
#
_entry.id   AF-A0A9P8GPZ8-F1
#
_cell.length_a   1.000
_cell.length_b   1.000
_cell.length_c   1.000
_cell.angle_alpha   90.00
_cell.angle_beta   90.00
_cell.angle_gamma   90.00
#
_symmetry.space_group_name_H-M   'P 1'
#
loop_
_entity.id
_entity.type
_entity.pdbx_description
1 polymer ?
#
loop_
_entity_poly.entity_id
_entity_poly.type
_entity_poly.pdbx_seq_one_letter_code
_entity_poly.pdbx_strand_id
1 'polypeptide(L)'
;MPHLFTLAAVLSTAFPLTNAWGTLGHETVAFIAQDRMAAHTVSWAQSVLGNTSTSYLAGIAAWADTYRYTAAGAFSAPFHFIDAEDSPPTSCSVDYDRDCGAKGCVVSAIANYTQRVVSTTLSKTEVNDALRFIVHFVGDIHQPLHDEALEVGGNDIDVTFAGASTNLHHIWDTEIPEKYTGGYSLADAKAWAKTLNAAVNSGIYASQAASWIKGLDVTDPKTTTLGWASEANAYVCSTVIPDGQGAVENVDLSGAYYKSAIPVVELQIARAGVRLAAYLDAVAKNQKVLSKRLAEDEVDLSGGSLLPADRPLSKAKLAAKDAGVGTSECVAKTTMKSRPPVLRVKLKLKPSQEASNPSAKAERIDYLGNDMRVNLGLSTQTWSTVCTIPVGVVAETTADDRRAHMLGQLRTACDQCRFRKLKCDNGRPCVRCLKSELACSYEQKITRSKRIAILRGRETESIAQDTTVVEAAATISHHDDQVVSPQQISHYGNLGSGDASPPRSSYIGHPLKLYRTNSGQTYLSRHTSTPPPITTLEDTAWPTAISHNDILRWIDVYFDRLYLTLPVVNRTALYQDLMLGRHREDADFSSMILSICALAITQPVLREEYQFMPARRELATKMLQAALGLRRFDFGENVTVEGAIASFFIFATLFGMGMHKAAWLRLRESVECGKLLGLHQPQTYDGLDTQVKGQRFRFLLILAVTERGFALQRNHTISITGKHVNDMKGMYLNIAAEAMSDTHDIYIHDDKDLVAVQGLLQLMRLFDAIDEQVIPCWNRSCAPTLQACQKLTINQVEKVYHSVAEALEPNGSSPWIDKPPSLNASQWADCFVLQQWLLMRMWVSCLTHELLDSSSELIFMHPSFVLDIAEKVASECVALETDILEVHGSGMIERIHDIAMGVIMAAQGYDEVVDIQRTQLILGSYIQLLRQFRDQGRPFTTALETAQLSIIG
;
A
#
# COMPACT_ATOMS: atom_id res chain seq x y z
N MET A 1 42.66 -2.15 -17.84
CA MET A 1 41.25 -2.62 -17.90
C MET A 1 41.05 -3.65 -16.79
N PRO A 2 39.82 -3.95 -16.34
CA PRO A 2 38.67 -3.06 -16.16
C PRO A 2 38.24 -3.02 -14.66
N HIS A 3 38.13 -1.85 -14.05
CA HIS A 3 36.88 -1.07 -13.85
C HIS A 3 35.88 -1.65 -12.82
N LEU A 4 35.78 -0.95 -11.68
CA LEU A 4 34.77 -1.10 -10.64
C LEU A 4 34.20 0.30 -10.35
N PHE A 5 32.88 0.45 -10.41
CA PHE A 5 32.17 1.70 -10.12
C PHE A 5 31.42 1.58 -8.78
N THR A 6 31.49 2.62 -7.96
CA THR A 6 30.67 2.77 -6.74
C THR A 6 29.53 3.74 -6.98
N LEU A 7 28.30 3.32 -6.67
CA LEU A 7 27.10 4.17 -6.69
C LEU A 7 27.22 5.35 -5.71
N ALA A 8 26.56 6.45 -6.05
CA ALA A 8 26.24 7.52 -5.11
C ALA A 8 24.84 7.28 -4.54
N ALA A 9 24.67 7.44 -3.22
CA ALA A 9 23.36 7.37 -2.59
C ALA A 9 22.60 8.70 -2.78
N VAL A 10 21.41 8.62 -3.37
CA VAL A 10 20.44 9.72 -3.37
C VAL A 10 19.55 9.54 -2.14
N LEU A 11 19.45 10.58 -1.32
CA LEU A 11 18.59 10.58 -0.14
C LEU A 11 17.20 11.05 -0.57
N SER A 12 16.19 10.19 -0.43
CA SER A 12 14.79 10.56 -0.67
C SER A 12 14.19 11.11 0.62
N THR A 13 13.74 12.36 0.59
CA THR A 13 12.91 12.94 1.64
C THR A 13 11.52 12.31 1.58
N ALA A 14 11.06 11.73 2.69
CA ALA A 14 9.68 11.31 2.85
C ALA A 14 8.92 12.44 3.56
N PHE A 15 7.81 12.89 2.97
CA PHE A 15 6.89 13.79 3.67
C PHE A 15 6.09 13.00 4.72
N PRO A 16 5.93 13.52 5.94
CA PRO A 16 4.95 13.00 6.89
C PRO A 16 3.51 13.19 6.37
N LEU A 17 2.58 12.39 6.90
CA LEU A 17 1.15 12.44 6.59
C LEU A 17 0.37 12.77 7.86
N THR A 18 -0.49 13.77 7.78
CA THR A 18 -1.27 14.28 8.91
C THR A 18 -2.37 13.31 9.34
N ASN A 19 -2.59 13.19 10.65
CA ASN A 19 -3.81 12.67 11.26
C ASN A 19 -4.30 13.74 12.24
N ALA A 20 -5.56 13.70 12.63
CA ALA A 20 -5.99 14.41 13.84
C ALA A 20 -5.51 13.66 15.09
N TRP A 21 -6.05 14.01 16.27
CA TRP A 21 -5.75 13.32 17.53
C TRP A 21 -5.63 11.81 17.32
N GLY A 22 -4.60 11.17 17.86
CA GLY A 22 -4.45 9.72 17.79
C GLY A 22 -5.71 9.01 18.29
N THR A 23 -5.96 7.77 17.86
CA THR A 23 -7.23 7.06 18.09
C THR A 23 -7.75 7.17 19.54
N LEU A 24 -6.84 7.06 20.53
CA LEU A 24 -7.09 7.34 21.94
C LEU A 24 -7.85 8.66 22.20
N GLY A 25 -7.41 9.77 21.59
CA GLY A 25 -7.99 11.10 21.73
C GLY A 25 -9.41 11.19 21.16
N HIS A 26 -9.62 10.73 19.91
CA HIS A 26 -10.97 10.70 19.31
C HIS A 26 -11.94 9.80 20.08
N GLU A 27 -11.50 8.61 20.49
CA GLU A 27 -12.31 7.71 21.32
C GLU A 27 -12.64 8.36 22.69
N THR A 28 -11.69 9.08 23.29
CA THR A 28 -11.89 9.82 24.55
C THR A 28 -12.91 10.93 24.38
N VAL A 29 -12.78 11.77 23.34
CA VAL A 29 -13.75 12.84 22.99
C VAL A 29 -15.15 12.25 22.81
N ALA A 30 -15.26 11.14 22.07
CA ALA A 30 -16.52 10.47 21.81
C ALA A 30 -17.14 9.83 23.07
N PHE A 31 -16.34 9.22 23.96
CA PHE A 31 -16.83 8.72 25.25
C PHE A 31 -17.30 9.85 26.18
N ILE A 32 -16.56 10.95 26.26
CA ILE A 32 -17.01 12.15 27.00
C ILE A 32 -18.35 12.64 26.45
N ALA A 33 -18.54 12.63 25.12
CA ALA A 33 -19.79 13.04 24.52
C ALA A 33 -20.95 12.07 24.83
N GLN A 34 -20.73 10.75 24.74
CA GLN A 34 -21.72 9.71 25.05
C GLN A 34 -22.29 9.85 26.48
N ASP A 35 -21.43 10.08 27.47
CA ASP A 35 -21.80 10.22 28.88
C ASP A 35 -22.61 11.50 29.19
N ARG A 36 -22.70 12.46 28.26
CA ARG A 36 -23.24 13.80 28.48
C ARG A 36 -24.45 14.18 27.64
N MET A 37 -24.67 13.53 26.50
CA MET A 37 -25.84 13.77 25.65
C MET A 37 -27.16 13.43 26.35
N ALA A 38 -28.22 14.14 25.99
CA ALA A 38 -29.57 13.80 26.42
C ALA A 38 -30.03 12.46 25.80
N ALA A 39 -30.81 11.66 26.53
CA ALA A 39 -31.22 10.31 26.11
C ALA A 39 -31.90 10.25 24.72
N HIS A 40 -32.64 11.29 24.32
CA HIS A 40 -33.24 11.37 22.98
C HIS A 40 -32.19 11.49 21.85
N THR A 41 -31.09 12.21 22.10
CA THR A 41 -29.94 12.36 21.21
C THR A 41 -29.16 11.07 21.11
N VAL A 42 -29.00 10.34 22.24
CA VAL A 42 -28.42 9.00 22.26
C VAL A 42 -29.23 8.07 21.33
N SER A 43 -30.55 7.98 21.52
CA SER A 43 -31.40 7.15 20.66
C SER A 43 -31.40 7.59 19.18
N TRP A 44 -31.34 8.90 18.90
CA TRP A 44 -31.20 9.40 17.52
C TRP A 44 -29.87 9.00 16.89
N ALA A 45 -28.74 9.27 17.56
CA ALA A 45 -27.40 8.96 17.06
C ALA A 45 -27.21 7.44 16.85
N GLN A 46 -27.69 6.62 17.80
CA GLN A 46 -27.71 5.15 17.65
C GLN A 46 -28.55 4.71 16.45
N SER A 47 -29.71 5.35 16.20
CA SER A 47 -30.58 5.08 15.06
C SER A 47 -30.04 5.57 13.71
N VAL A 48 -29.17 6.59 13.70
CA VAL A 48 -28.43 7.03 12.49
C VAL A 48 -27.27 6.07 12.21
N LEU A 49 -26.55 5.64 13.25
CA LEU A 49 -25.36 4.82 13.12
C LEU A 49 -25.64 3.32 12.87
N GLY A 50 -26.83 2.82 13.21
CA GLY A 50 -27.12 1.38 13.20
C GLY A 50 -26.44 0.64 14.35
N ASN A 51 -26.19 1.33 15.47
CA ASN A 51 -25.30 0.82 16.52
C ASN A 51 -25.81 1.24 17.91
N THR A 52 -26.20 0.27 18.73
CA THR A 52 -26.67 0.47 20.12
C THR A 52 -25.66 0.01 21.18
N SER A 53 -24.38 -0.19 20.81
CA SER A 53 -23.33 -0.62 21.73
C SER A 53 -22.95 0.46 22.76
N THR A 54 -22.18 0.10 23.79
CA THR A 54 -21.70 1.06 24.81
C THR A 54 -20.56 1.98 24.33
N SER A 55 -20.19 1.88 23.04
CA SER A 55 -19.12 2.60 22.37
C SER A 55 -19.57 3.02 20.96
N TYR A 56 -20.85 3.32 20.79
CA TYR A 56 -21.47 3.58 19.49
C TYR A 56 -20.95 4.84 18.79
N LEU A 57 -20.47 5.86 19.52
CA LEU A 57 -19.68 6.95 18.95
C LEU A 57 -18.19 6.62 18.95
N ALA A 58 -17.66 6.10 20.07
CA ALA A 58 -16.21 5.89 20.20
C ALA A 58 -15.65 4.94 19.13
N GLY A 59 -16.31 3.81 18.87
CA GLY A 59 -15.94 2.85 17.83
C GLY A 59 -16.16 3.32 16.38
N ILE A 60 -16.56 4.58 16.15
CA ILE A 60 -16.51 5.23 14.83
C ILE A 60 -15.67 6.52 14.84
N ALA A 61 -15.07 6.89 15.98
CA ALA A 61 -14.49 8.22 16.16
C ALA A 61 -13.20 8.44 15.34
N ALA A 62 -12.42 7.38 15.07
CA ALA A 62 -11.25 7.41 14.18
C ALA A 62 -11.55 7.00 12.71
N TRP A 63 -12.83 6.89 12.34
CA TRP A 63 -13.22 6.44 10.99
C TRP A 63 -12.76 7.39 9.87
N ALA A 64 -12.79 8.70 10.10
CA ALA A 64 -12.50 9.67 9.04
C ALA A 64 -11.00 9.70 8.66
N ASP A 65 -10.08 9.54 9.62
CA ASP A 65 -8.65 9.29 9.34
C ASP A 65 -8.49 8.12 8.37
N THR A 66 -9.11 6.98 8.71
CA THR A 66 -9.06 5.76 7.89
C THR A 66 -9.69 5.99 6.51
N TYR A 67 -10.78 6.76 6.45
CA TYR A 67 -11.52 7.02 5.22
C TYR A 67 -10.75 7.93 4.24
N ARG A 68 -10.05 8.96 4.71
CA ARG A 68 -9.34 9.92 3.82
C ARG A 68 -8.19 9.30 3.03
N TYR A 69 -7.66 8.14 3.45
CA TYR A 69 -6.65 7.38 2.68
C TYR A 69 -7.27 6.40 1.67
N THR A 70 -8.59 6.33 1.55
CA THR A 70 -9.27 5.57 0.49
C THR A 70 -9.48 6.43 -0.75
N ALA A 71 -9.52 5.81 -1.94
CA ALA A 71 -9.84 6.53 -3.19
C ALA A 71 -11.24 7.18 -3.18
N ALA A 72 -12.17 6.66 -2.37
CA ALA A 72 -13.49 7.25 -2.16
C ALA A 72 -13.45 8.47 -1.21
N GLY A 73 -12.60 8.43 -0.19
CA GLY A 73 -12.49 9.48 0.83
C GLY A 73 -11.39 10.51 0.63
N ALA A 74 -10.52 10.38 -0.37
CA ALA A 74 -9.40 11.30 -0.61
C ALA A 74 -9.80 12.79 -0.74
N PHE A 75 -11.07 13.08 -1.05
CA PHE A 75 -11.60 14.46 -1.06
C PHE A 75 -11.71 15.08 0.34
N SER A 76 -11.84 14.28 1.40
CA SER A 76 -12.02 14.76 2.78
C SER A 76 -10.71 14.99 3.52
N ALA A 77 -9.54 14.73 2.93
CA ALA A 77 -8.25 14.97 3.59
C ALA A 77 -8.06 16.44 4.09
N PRO A 78 -8.50 17.48 3.35
CA PRO A 78 -8.45 18.87 3.85
C PRO A 78 -9.46 19.17 4.96
N PHE A 79 -10.48 18.32 5.17
CA PHE A 79 -11.56 18.58 6.13
C PHE A 79 -11.15 18.35 7.59
N HIS A 80 -9.93 17.88 7.84
CA HIS A 80 -9.42 17.66 9.19
C HIS A 80 -8.84 18.93 9.82
N PHE A 81 -8.44 19.94 9.04
CA PHE A 81 -7.70 21.09 9.54
C PHE A 81 -8.16 22.41 8.90
N ILE A 82 -7.61 23.54 9.37
CA ILE A 82 -7.71 24.87 8.76
C ILE A 82 -6.34 25.55 8.84
N ASP A 83 -5.70 25.76 7.68
CA ASP A 83 -4.34 26.31 7.57
C ASP A 83 -4.31 27.80 7.96
N ALA A 84 -4.20 28.13 9.25
CA ALA A 84 -4.19 29.53 9.70
C ALA A 84 -2.96 30.31 9.20
N GLU A 85 -3.15 31.24 8.25
CA GLU A 85 -2.06 32.09 7.74
C GLU A 85 -1.77 33.29 8.68
N ASP A 86 -1.33 33.00 9.91
CA ASP A 86 -0.94 33.98 10.93
C ASP A 86 0.59 34.06 11.15
N SER A 87 1.11 34.12 12.39
CA SER A 87 2.54 34.33 12.71
C SER A 87 2.91 33.93 14.15
N PRO A 88 2.87 32.64 14.53
CA PRO A 88 3.18 32.20 15.89
C PRO A 88 4.68 32.36 16.21
N PRO A 89 5.07 32.53 17.49
CA PRO A 89 4.21 32.82 18.64
C PRO A 89 3.78 34.29 18.76
N THR A 90 4.09 35.13 17.77
CA THR A 90 3.90 36.60 17.87
C THR A 90 2.46 37.06 17.69
N SER A 91 1.66 36.32 16.90
CA SER A 91 0.22 36.55 16.71
C SER A 91 -0.42 35.26 16.21
N CYS A 92 -1.41 34.75 16.93
CA CYS A 92 -2.27 33.64 16.51
C CYS A 92 -3.70 34.17 16.28
N SER A 93 -4.31 33.78 15.16
CA SER A 93 -5.63 34.22 14.70
C SER A 93 -6.12 33.33 13.55
N VAL A 94 -7.39 32.91 13.56
CA VAL A 94 -8.03 32.19 12.44
C VAL A 94 -9.04 33.10 11.72
N ASP A 95 -9.02 33.12 10.39
CA ASP A 95 -9.98 33.81 9.52
C ASP A 95 -10.44 32.87 8.40
N TYR A 96 -11.74 32.55 8.38
CA TYR A 96 -12.31 31.57 7.45
C TYR A 96 -12.04 31.87 5.96
N ASP A 97 -12.06 33.15 5.62
CA ASP A 97 -11.96 33.66 4.25
C ASP A 97 -10.49 33.71 3.78
N ARG A 98 -9.53 33.76 4.71
CA ARG A 98 -8.09 33.62 4.49
C ARG A 98 -7.66 32.15 4.44
N ASP A 99 -8.15 31.34 5.37
CA ASP A 99 -7.52 30.05 5.75
C ASP A 99 -8.21 28.81 5.18
N CYS A 100 -9.54 28.85 4.99
CA CYS A 100 -10.29 27.62 4.66
C CYS A 100 -10.00 27.06 3.25
N GLY A 101 -9.58 27.94 2.33
CA GLY A 101 -9.14 27.58 0.98
C GLY A 101 -10.21 26.98 0.04
N ALA A 102 -9.87 26.91 -1.25
CA ALA A 102 -10.77 26.41 -2.30
C ALA A 102 -10.94 24.87 -2.35
N LYS A 103 -10.40 24.15 -1.35
CA LYS A 103 -10.64 22.71 -1.13
C LYS A 103 -11.52 22.41 0.09
N GLY A 104 -11.78 23.42 0.91
CA GLY A 104 -12.48 23.27 2.18
C GLY A 104 -11.55 22.89 3.33
N CYS A 105 -12.08 23.09 4.52
CA CYS A 105 -11.41 22.96 5.82
C CYS A 105 -12.38 22.40 6.87
N VAL A 106 -11.90 22.09 8.07
CA VAL A 106 -12.67 21.56 9.20
C VAL A 106 -13.92 22.39 9.55
N VAL A 107 -13.81 23.73 9.52
CA VAL A 107 -14.94 24.65 9.74
C VAL A 107 -16.03 24.49 8.66
N SER A 108 -15.64 24.35 7.38
CA SER A 108 -16.59 24.15 6.27
C SER A 108 -17.20 22.74 6.29
N ALA A 109 -16.44 21.74 6.71
CA ALA A 109 -16.85 20.35 6.76
C ALA A 109 -17.91 20.13 7.83
N ILE A 110 -17.70 20.64 9.06
CA ILE A 110 -18.72 20.55 10.12
C ILE A 110 -20.00 21.30 9.68
N ALA A 111 -19.88 22.47 9.03
CA ALA A 111 -21.01 23.22 8.50
C ALA A 111 -21.80 22.47 7.39
N ASN A 112 -21.12 21.68 6.55
CA ASN A 112 -21.73 20.80 5.56
C ASN A 112 -22.46 19.62 6.24
N TYR A 113 -21.72 18.83 7.02
CA TYR A 113 -22.24 17.58 7.58
C TYR A 113 -23.34 17.80 8.62
N THR A 114 -23.36 18.94 9.33
CA THR A 114 -24.46 19.34 10.23
C THR A 114 -25.81 19.48 9.52
N GLN A 115 -25.80 19.80 8.23
CA GLN A 115 -26.99 19.80 7.39
C GLN A 115 -27.29 18.39 6.88
N ARG A 116 -26.27 17.69 6.35
CA ARG A 116 -26.42 16.33 5.80
C ARG A 116 -26.96 15.32 6.83
N VAL A 117 -26.53 15.39 8.08
CA VAL A 117 -26.89 14.44 9.18
C VAL A 117 -28.36 14.51 9.62
N VAL A 118 -29.12 15.51 9.16
CA VAL A 118 -30.56 15.65 9.42
C VAL A 118 -31.40 15.62 8.14
N SER A 119 -30.78 15.30 6.99
CA SER A 119 -31.48 15.23 5.72
C SER A 119 -32.49 14.07 5.69
N THR A 120 -33.60 14.30 5.00
CA THR A 120 -34.62 13.29 4.69
C THR A 120 -34.59 12.86 3.21
N THR A 121 -33.68 13.42 2.42
CA THR A 121 -33.50 13.14 0.98
C THR A 121 -32.22 12.38 0.65
N LEU A 122 -31.20 12.43 1.52
CA LEU A 122 -29.97 11.67 1.39
C LEU A 122 -30.18 10.19 1.73
N SER A 123 -29.27 9.33 1.27
CA SER A 123 -29.25 7.93 1.67
C SER A 123 -28.91 7.75 3.15
N LYS A 124 -29.34 6.64 3.76
CA LYS A 124 -28.99 6.33 5.16
C LYS A 124 -27.47 6.32 5.39
N THR A 125 -26.70 5.83 4.42
CA THR A 125 -25.23 5.80 4.47
C THR A 125 -24.66 7.21 4.55
N GLU A 126 -25.08 8.12 3.68
CA GLU A 126 -24.63 9.51 3.70
C GLU A 126 -24.97 10.27 4.99
N VAL A 127 -26.10 9.93 5.63
CA VAL A 127 -26.50 10.48 6.94
C VAL A 127 -25.67 9.87 8.07
N ASN A 128 -25.30 8.58 7.97
CA ASN A 128 -24.40 7.87 8.88
C ASN A 128 -22.99 8.48 8.82
N ASP A 129 -22.42 8.60 7.61
CA ASP A 129 -21.11 9.19 7.36
C ASP A 129 -21.04 10.65 7.82
N ALA A 130 -22.10 11.43 7.61
CA ALA A 130 -22.18 12.80 8.12
C ALA A 130 -22.10 12.86 9.65
N LEU A 131 -22.68 11.91 10.38
CA LEU A 131 -22.53 11.83 11.84
C LEU A 131 -21.10 11.43 12.23
N ARG A 132 -20.47 10.49 11.52
CA ARG A 132 -19.07 10.11 11.78
C ARG A 132 -18.11 11.29 11.59
N PHE A 133 -18.28 12.04 10.50
CA PHE A 133 -17.51 13.24 10.24
C PHE A 133 -17.69 14.30 11.33
N ILE A 134 -18.90 14.56 11.83
CA ILE A 134 -19.11 15.50 12.96
C ILE A 134 -18.41 14.99 14.24
N VAL A 135 -18.50 13.69 14.55
CA VAL A 135 -17.88 13.10 15.75
C VAL A 135 -16.35 13.21 15.68
N HIS A 136 -15.77 13.00 14.51
CA HIS A 136 -14.34 13.16 14.28
C HIS A 136 -13.94 14.64 14.35
N PHE A 137 -14.39 15.48 13.40
CA PHE A 137 -13.95 16.86 13.18
C PHE A 137 -14.15 17.81 14.38
N VAL A 138 -15.08 17.52 15.29
CA VAL A 138 -15.22 18.30 16.55
C VAL A 138 -14.10 17.96 17.55
N GLY A 139 -13.44 16.81 17.41
CA GLY A 139 -12.14 16.51 17.99
C GLY A 139 -11.00 17.27 17.31
N ASP A 140 -10.87 17.17 15.98
CA ASP A 140 -9.78 17.78 15.20
C ASP A 140 -9.64 19.27 15.51
N ILE A 141 -10.74 20.03 15.46
CA ILE A 141 -10.83 21.49 15.70
C ILE A 141 -10.59 21.94 17.16
N HIS A 142 -10.01 21.05 17.97
CA HIS A 142 -9.50 21.34 19.30
C HIS A 142 -8.02 20.96 19.45
N GLN A 143 -7.40 20.28 18.49
CA GLN A 143 -5.96 20.05 18.44
C GLN A 143 -5.30 21.34 17.92
N PRO A 144 -4.50 22.09 18.70
CA PRO A 144 -4.01 23.41 18.30
C PRO A 144 -3.28 23.45 16.95
N LEU A 145 -2.61 22.35 16.56
CA LEU A 145 -1.89 22.23 15.30
C LEU A 145 -2.78 21.80 14.10
N HIS A 146 -4.09 21.62 14.31
CA HIS A 146 -5.09 21.52 13.24
C HIS A 146 -5.66 22.88 12.83
N ASP A 147 -5.35 23.93 13.58
CA ASP A 147 -5.77 25.31 13.33
C ASP A 147 -4.54 26.21 13.07
N GLU A 148 -3.54 25.69 12.34
CA GLU A 148 -2.21 26.29 12.11
C GLU A 148 -1.61 25.89 10.75
N ALA A 149 -0.97 26.82 10.03
CA ALA A 149 -0.33 26.57 8.74
C ALA A 149 1.18 26.31 8.80
N LEU A 150 1.88 26.78 9.86
CA LEU A 150 3.33 26.72 9.99
C LEU A 150 3.86 25.29 9.83
N GLU A 151 4.79 25.09 8.89
CA GLU A 151 5.44 23.79 8.62
C GLU A 151 4.42 22.63 8.52
N VAL A 152 3.29 22.89 7.84
CA VAL A 152 2.17 21.96 7.65
C VAL A 152 1.58 21.51 8.99
N GLY A 153 1.12 22.47 9.80
CA GLY A 153 0.63 22.19 11.17
C GLY A 153 1.71 21.58 12.07
N GLY A 154 2.98 21.95 11.89
CA GLY A 154 4.11 21.38 12.62
C GLY A 154 4.51 19.95 12.20
N ASN A 155 4.02 19.45 11.06
CA ASN A 155 4.44 18.14 10.55
C ASN A 155 5.87 18.13 10.00
N ASP A 156 6.33 19.23 9.40
CA ASP A 156 7.71 19.38 8.92
C ASP A 156 8.66 19.93 10.01
N ILE A 157 8.20 20.05 11.27
CA ILE A 157 9.06 20.32 12.44
C ILE A 157 9.51 18.99 13.03
N ASP A 158 10.71 18.54 12.66
CA ASP A 158 11.39 17.38 13.25
C ASP A 158 11.61 17.57 14.76
N VAL A 159 11.24 16.58 15.58
CA VAL A 159 11.46 16.56 17.04
C VAL A 159 11.93 15.18 17.51
N THR A 160 12.32 15.09 18.78
CA THR A 160 12.49 13.81 19.48
C THR A 160 11.45 13.70 20.60
N PHE A 161 10.98 12.49 20.89
CA PHE A 161 10.15 12.23 22.05
C PHE A 161 10.58 10.90 22.69
N ALA A 162 11.08 10.96 23.93
CA ALA A 162 11.55 9.81 24.70
C ALA A 162 12.63 8.99 23.96
N GLY A 163 13.50 9.67 23.22
CA GLY A 163 14.53 9.07 22.37
C GLY A 163 14.10 8.59 20.98
N ALA A 164 12.80 8.63 20.64
CA ALA A 164 12.30 8.34 19.29
C ALA A 164 12.25 9.60 18.42
N SER A 165 12.62 9.50 17.15
CA SER A 165 12.49 10.60 16.17
C SER A 165 11.07 10.66 15.62
N THR A 166 10.46 11.83 15.62
CA THR A 166 9.07 12.07 15.15
C THR A 166 8.90 13.55 14.78
N ASN A 167 7.68 14.06 14.60
CA ASN A 167 7.41 15.48 14.35
C ASN A 167 6.54 16.13 15.44
N LEU A 168 6.45 17.47 15.43
CA LEU A 168 5.74 18.22 16.46
C LEU A 168 4.23 17.93 16.49
N HIS A 169 3.61 17.72 15.33
CA HIS A 169 2.19 17.39 15.18
C HIS A 169 1.86 16.06 15.89
N HIS A 170 2.54 14.98 15.48
CA HIS A 170 2.33 13.63 15.99
C HIS A 170 2.54 13.49 17.51
N ILE A 171 3.38 14.33 18.13
CA ILE A 171 3.48 14.31 19.61
C ILE A 171 2.25 14.93 20.28
N TRP A 172 1.60 15.91 19.68
CA TRP A 172 0.33 16.47 20.21
C TRP A 172 -0.83 15.51 19.97
N ASP A 173 -0.91 14.89 18.79
CA ASP A 173 -1.97 13.94 18.47
C ASP A 173 -1.91 12.68 19.34
N THR A 174 -0.72 12.09 19.47
CA THR A 174 -0.55 10.69 19.88
C THR A 174 0.36 10.58 21.10
N GLU A 175 1.62 10.99 21.00
CA GLU A 175 2.64 10.62 22.02
C GLU A 175 2.41 11.28 23.39
N ILE A 176 1.90 12.52 23.44
CA ILE A 176 1.57 13.21 24.71
C ILE A 176 0.32 12.58 25.36
N PRO A 177 -0.82 12.39 24.66
CA PRO A 177 -1.96 11.61 25.15
C PRO A 177 -1.64 10.19 25.65
N GLU A 178 -0.93 9.38 24.85
CA GLU A 178 -0.63 7.98 25.17
C GLU A 178 0.34 7.87 26.35
N LYS A 179 1.37 8.72 26.39
CA LYS A 179 2.31 8.79 27.53
C LYS A 179 1.61 9.19 28.83
N TYR A 180 0.57 10.02 28.77
CA TYR A 180 -0.15 10.46 29.97
C TYR A 180 -1.11 9.39 30.51
N THR A 181 -1.86 8.74 29.62
CA THR A 181 -2.80 7.67 29.98
C THR A 181 -2.10 6.36 30.32
N GLY A 182 -0.92 6.11 29.74
CA GLY A 182 -0.15 4.87 29.89
C GLY A 182 -0.61 3.74 28.96
N GLY A 183 -1.42 4.07 27.94
CA GLY A 183 -2.02 3.14 27.00
C GLY A 183 -2.65 3.88 25.81
N TYR A 184 -3.32 3.15 24.93
CA TYR A 184 -3.89 3.67 23.68
C TYR A 184 -5.17 2.93 23.24
N SER A 185 -5.69 2.03 24.07
CA SER A 185 -6.85 1.22 23.75
C SER A 185 -8.17 1.95 24.03
N LEU A 186 -9.26 1.45 23.43
CA LEU A 186 -10.64 1.85 23.74
C LEU A 186 -10.99 1.74 25.24
N ALA A 187 -10.29 0.89 26.01
CA ALA A 187 -10.45 0.81 27.46
C ALA A 187 -9.76 1.98 28.19
N ASP A 188 -8.58 2.39 27.72
CA ASP A 188 -7.81 3.53 28.24
C ASP A 188 -8.52 4.84 27.90
N ALA A 189 -8.99 4.98 26.66
CA ALA A 189 -9.83 6.10 26.21
C ALA A 189 -11.07 6.26 27.09
N LYS A 190 -11.74 5.15 27.43
CA LYS A 190 -12.91 5.14 28.33
C LYS A 190 -12.56 5.48 29.78
N ALA A 191 -11.38 5.08 30.25
CA ALA A 191 -10.90 5.40 31.59
C ALA A 191 -10.50 6.88 31.72
N TRP A 192 -9.87 7.45 30.69
CA TRP A 192 -9.52 8.87 30.63
C TRP A 192 -10.76 9.74 30.46
N ALA A 193 -11.69 9.36 29.57
CA ALA A 193 -12.97 10.05 29.39
C ALA A 193 -13.77 10.15 30.69
N LYS A 194 -13.84 9.06 31.47
CA LYS A 194 -14.45 9.04 32.80
C LYS A 194 -13.76 10.01 33.78
N THR A 195 -12.44 10.12 33.71
CA THR A 195 -11.63 11.02 34.56
C THR A 195 -11.87 12.49 34.19
N LEU A 196 -11.85 12.81 32.88
CA LEU A 196 -12.17 14.14 32.38
C LEU A 196 -13.63 14.52 32.65
N ASN A 197 -14.58 13.59 32.54
CA ASN A 197 -15.97 13.83 32.95
C ASN A 197 -16.11 14.16 34.45
N ALA A 198 -15.32 13.52 35.33
CA ALA A 198 -15.28 13.90 36.74
C ALA A 198 -14.65 15.29 36.95
N ALA A 199 -13.60 15.63 36.20
CA ALA A 199 -12.97 16.95 36.22
C ALA A 199 -13.92 18.07 35.74
N VAL A 200 -14.77 17.78 34.74
CA VAL A 200 -15.81 18.66 34.21
C VAL A 200 -17.03 18.77 35.13
N ASN A 201 -17.42 17.72 35.83
CA ASN A 201 -18.61 17.73 36.69
C ASN A 201 -18.35 18.29 38.09
N SER A 202 -17.17 18.06 38.67
CA SER A 202 -16.88 18.42 40.07
C SER A 202 -15.40 18.73 40.37
N GLY A 203 -14.53 18.78 39.34
CA GLY A 203 -13.11 19.06 39.50
C GLY A 203 -12.66 20.38 38.86
N ILE A 204 -11.43 20.41 38.34
CA ILE A 204 -10.73 21.63 37.88
C ILE A 204 -11.43 22.39 36.74
N TYR A 205 -12.33 21.74 36.00
CA TYR A 205 -13.04 22.35 34.87
C TYR A 205 -14.49 22.72 35.20
N ALA A 206 -15.02 22.36 36.38
CA ALA A 206 -16.44 22.52 36.71
C ALA A 206 -16.93 23.98 36.71
N SER A 207 -16.06 24.94 37.05
CA SER A 207 -16.36 26.39 36.97
C SER A 207 -16.33 26.95 35.54
N GLN A 208 -15.75 26.22 34.58
CA GLN A 208 -15.51 26.66 33.20
C GLN A 208 -16.41 25.96 32.18
N ALA A 209 -16.82 24.71 32.45
CA ALA A 209 -17.57 23.88 31.51
C ALA A 209 -18.83 24.55 30.94
N ALA A 210 -19.53 25.36 31.75
CA ALA A 210 -20.72 26.09 31.31
C ALA A 210 -20.44 27.23 30.32
N SER A 211 -19.22 27.78 30.27
CA SER A 211 -18.86 28.80 29.28
C SER A 211 -18.38 28.20 27.95
N TRP A 212 -17.86 26.97 27.94
CA TRP A 212 -17.34 26.32 26.72
C TRP A 212 -18.41 26.13 25.63
N ILE A 213 -19.68 26.01 26.01
CA ILE A 213 -20.83 25.85 25.11
C ILE A 213 -21.67 27.14 24.96
N LYS A 214 -21.22 28.27 25.52
CA LYS A 214 -21.94 29.54 25.49
C LYS A 214 -21.84 30.15 24.08
N GLY A 215 -22.98 30.29 23.41
CA GLY A 215 -23.05 30.85 22.05
C GLY A 215 -23.03 29.80 20.94
N LEU A 216 -23.08 28.50 21.28
CA LEU A 216 -23.25 27.41 20.32
C LEU A 216 -24.60 27.55 19.60
N ASP A 217 -24.57 27.71 18.27
CA ASP A 217 -25.75 27.73 17.40
C ASP A 217 -25.54 26.81 16.19
N VAL A 218 -26.24 25.67 16.16
CA VAL A 218 -26.20 24.73 15.02
C VAL A 218 -26.85 25.28 13.75
N THR A 219 -27.54 26.42 13.83
CA THR A 219 -28.12 27.14 12.68
C THR A 219 -27.18 28.21 12.11
N ASP A 220 -26.07 28.53 12.80
CA ASP A 220 -24.86 29.09 12.19
C ASP A 220 -23.64 28.24 12.64
N PRO A 221 -23.49 27.05 12.04
CA PRO A 221 -22.43 26.12 12.43
C PRO A 221 -21.06 26.70 12.15
N LYS A 222 -20.90 27.52 11.09
CA LYS A 222 -19.64 28.13 10.68
C LYS A 222 -19.10 29.08 11.75
N THR A 223 -19.93 30.02 12.24
CA THR A 223 -19.53 30.94 13.30
C THR A 223 -19.27 30.21 14.62
N THR A 224 -20.04 29.16 14.91
CA THR A 224 -19.83 28.30 16.10
C THR A 224 -18.45 27.63 16.06
N THR A 225 -18.09 26.97 14.95
CA THR A 225 -16.85 26.18 14.86
C THR A 225 -15.61 27.04 14.61
N LEU A 226 -15.72 28.15 13.87
CA LEU A 226 -14.62 29.12 13.73
C LEU A 226 -14.20 29.70 15.08
N GLY A 227 -15.13 29.86 16.02
CA GLY A 227 -14.84 30.22 17.41
C GLY A 227 -14.04 29.16 18.16
N TRP A 228 -14.25 27.87 17.88
CA TRP A 228 -13.49 26.77 18.50
C TRP A 228 -12.07 26.68 17.91
N ALA A 229 -11.94 26.78 16.59
CA ALA A 229 -10.64 26.89 15.90
C ALA A 229 -9.81 28.06 16.46
N SER A 230 -10.44 29.24 16.63
CA SER A 230 -9.78 30.42 17.21
C SER A 230 -9.34 30.24 18.66
N GLU A 231 -10.07 29.44 19.45
CA GLU A 231 -9.66 29.08 20.82
C GLU A 231 -8.51 28.05 20.85
N ALA A 232 -8.44 27.14 19.87
CA ALA A 232 -7.41 26.11 19.77
C ALA A 232 -6.09 26.68 19.22
N ASN A 233 -6.13 27.38 18.08
CA ASN A 233 -5.03 28.15 17.48
C ASN A 233 -4.34 29.09 18.50
N ALA A 234 -5.07 29.70 19.44
CA ALA A 234 -4.49 30.53 20.49
C ALA A 234 -3.46 29.79 21.37
N TYR A 235 -3.59 28.46 21.54
CA TYR A 235 -2.62 27.64 22.26
C TYR A 235 -1.33 27.38 21.48
N VAL A 236 -1.30 27.62 20.16
CA VAL A 236 -0.06 27.52 19.38
C VAL A 236 0.95 28.54 19.89
N CYS A 237 0.51 29.81 19.99
CA CYS A 237 1.30 30.89 20.56
C CYS A 237 1.57 30.73 22.06
N SER A 238 0.62 30.22 22.87
CA SER A 238 0.80 30.18 24.33
C SER A 238 1.47 28.91 24.87
N THR A 239 1.56 27.84 24.07
CA THR A 239 1.91 26.50 24.61
C THR A 239 2.61 25.58 23.61
N VAL A 240 2.22 25.57 22.32
CA VAL A 240 2.87 24.67 21.34
C VAL A 240 4.28 25.17 20.98
N ILE A 241 4.45 26.46 20.69
CA ILE A 241 5.75 27.06 20.33
C ILE A 241 5.97 28.46 20.94
N PRO A 242 5.76 28.68 22.26
CA PRO A 242 5.83 30.00 22.88
C PRO A 242 7.20 30.70 22.75
N ASP A 243 8.28 29.92 22.71
CA ASP A 243 9.65 30.40 22.47
C ASP A 243 10.10 30.29 20.99
N GLY A 244 9.16 29.93 20.09
CA GLY A 244 9.35 29.74 18.65
C GLY A 244 9.81 28.33 18.23
N GLN A 245 9.71 28.03 16.93
CA GLN A 245 10.08 26.75 16.31
C GLN A 245 11.48 26.26 16.74
N GLY A 246 12.48 27.14 16.77
CA GLY A 246 13.85 26.80 17.17
C GLY A 246 14.04 26.41 18.64
N ALA A 247 12.99 26.45 19.47
CA ALA A 247 12.99 25.92 20.84
C ALA A 247 12.43 24.48 20.92
N VAL A 248 11.78 23.99 19.87
CA VAL A 248 11.20 22.63 19.80
C VAL A 248 11.88 21.73 18.75
N GLU A 249 12.32 22.31 17.64
CA GLU A 249 12.91 21.61 16.51
C GLU A 249 14.23 20.90 16.90
N ASN A 250 14.36 19.61 16.61
CA ASN A 250 15.48 18.74 16.98
C ASN A 250 15.73 18.58 18.51
N VAL A 251 14.72 18.84 19.37
CA VAL A 251 14.79 18.70 20.84
C VAL A 251 14.00 17.46 21.33
N ASP A 252 14.41 16.83 22.45
CA ASP A 252 13.55 15.83 23.12
C ASP A 252 12.47 16.52 23.99
N LEU A 253 11.24 16.47 23.50
CA LEU A 253 10.09 17.16 24.09
C LEU A 253 9.37 16.36 25.18
N SER A 254 9.82 15.13 25.45
CA SER A 254 9.21 14.26 26.47
C SER A 254 9.52 14.70 27.91
N GLY A 255 10.43 15.65 28.10
CA GLY A 255 10.91 16.17 29.39
C GLY A 255 10.08 17.33 29.96
N ALA A 256 10.54 18.57 29.77
CA ALA A 256 9.87 19.76 30.29
C ALA A 256 8.62 20.13 29.47
N TYR A 257 8.73 20.08 28.14
CA TYR A 257 7.69 20.45 27.19
C TYR A 257 6.40 19.63 27.38
N TYR A 258 6.51 18.30 27.49
CA TYR A 258 5.42 17.39 27.88
C TYR A 258 4.64 17.88 29.11
N LYS A 259 5.32 18.40 30.14
CA LYS A 259 4.69 18.86 31.39
C LYS A 259 3.93 20.18 31.23
N SER A 260 4.30 21.03 30.28
CA SER A 260 3.56 22.24 29.92
C SER A 260 2.43 21.98 28.91
N ALA A 261 2.58 20.97 28.04
CA ALA A 261 1.58 20.62 27.03
C ALA A 261 0.40 19.83 27.59
N ILE A 262 0.63 18.83 28.46
CA ILE A 262 -0.43 17.91 28.90
C ILE A 262 -1.66 18.58 29.56
N PRO A 263 -1.56 19.67 30.36
CA PRO A 263 -2.76 20.33 30.92
C PRO A 263 -3.63 21.04 29.86
N VAL A 264 -3.04 21.37 28.70
CA VAL A 264 -3.77 21.92 27.55
C VAL A 264 -4.40 20.79 26.74
N VAL A 265 -3.68 19.69 26.51
CA VAL A 265 -4.21 18.48 25.87
C VAL A 265 -5.46 17.95 26.60
N GLU A 266 -5.39 17.78 27.93
CA GLU A 266 -6.56 17.39 28.74
C GLU A 266 -7.73 18.38 28.64
N LEU A 267 -7.44 19.69 28.64
CA LEU A 267 -8.45 20.75 28.53
C LEU A 267 -9.13 20.75 27.16
N GLN A 268 -8.37 20.55 26.09
CA GLN A 268 -8.89 20.54 24.72
C GLN A 268 -9.73 19.29 24.44
N ILE A 269 -9.29 18.11 24.88
CA ILE A 269 -10.08 16.86 24.78
C ILE A 269 -11.35 16.95 25.63
N ALA A 270 -11.28 17.52 26.84
CA ALA A 270 -12.46 17.79 27.67
C ALA A 270 -13.44 18.79 27.02
N ARG A 271 -12.92 19.86 26.41
CA ARG A 271 -13.72 20.84 25.64
C ARG A 271 -14.41 20.20 24.44
N ALA A 272 -13.66 19.45 23.63
CA ALA A 272 -14.17 18.77 22.44
C ALA A 272 -15.32 17.82 22.79
N GLY A 273 -15.16 16.96 23.81
CA GLY A 273 -16.21 16.03 24.22
C GLY A 273 -17.46 16.72 24.80
N VAL A 274 -17.29 17.79 25.59
CA VAL A 274 -18.40 18.61 26.10
C VAL A 274 -19.13 19.35 24.98
N ARG A 275 -18.38 19.89 24.01
CA ARG A 275 -18.92 20.59 22.83
C ARG A 275 -19.64 19.63 21.91
N LEU A 276 -19.08 18.46 21.61
CA LEU A 276 -19.70 17.43 20.78
C LEU A 276 -21.05 16.98 21.36
N ALA A 277 -21.14 16.74 22.67
CA ALA A 277 -22.43 16.42 23.30
C ALA A 277 -23.47 17.53 23.13
N ALA A 278 -23.11 18.78 23.46
CA ALA A 278 -24.02 19.92 23.36
C ALA A 278 -24.41 20.24 21.90
N TYR A 279 -23.50 19.98 20.96
CA TYR A 279 -23.73 20.16 19.53
C TYR A 279 -24.67 19.10 18.97
N LEU A 280 -24.46 17.81 19.27
CA LEU A 280 -25.37 16.74 18.87
C LEU A 280 -26.75 16.88 19.52
N ASP A 281 -26.82 17.28 20.80
CA ASP A 281 -28.09 17.64 21.46
C ASP A 281 -28.82 18.78 20.72
N ALA A 282 -28.09 19.81 20.30
CA ALA A 282 -28.64 20.93 19.54
C ALA A 282 -29.07 20.52 18.11
N VAL A 283 -28.32 19.66 17.42
CA VAL A 283 -28.69 19.11 16.10
C VAL A 283 -29.95 18.26 16.21
N ALA A 284 -29.99 17.30 17.14
CA ALA A 284 -31.14 16.42 17.36
C ALA A 284 -32.42 17.22 17.69
N LYS A 285 -32.30 18.25 18.53
CA LYS A 285 -33.41 19.15 18.88
C LYS A 285 -33.89 20.03 17.71
N ASN A 286 -33.00 20.43 16.80
CA ASN A 286 -33.30 21.36 15.70
C ASN A 286 -33.50 20.72 14.33
N GLN A 287 -33.53 19.37 14.23
CA GLN A 287 -33.74 18.61 12.99
C GLN A 287 -34.74 19.25 12.02
N LYS A 288 -35.95 19.61 12.48
CA LYS A 288 -37.03 20.19 11.65
C LYS A 288 -36.72 21.58 11.06
N VAL A 289 -35.82 22.34 11.68
CA VAL A 289 -35.40 23.67 11.20
C VAL A 289 -34.28 23.50 10.18
N LEU A 290 -33.28 22.69 10.52
CA LEU A 290 -32.12 22.39 9.69
C LEU A 290 -32.52 21.66 8.40
N SER A 291 -33.38 20.63 8.49
CA SER A 291 -33.90 19.90 7.33
C SER A 291 -34.82 20.74 6.44
N LYS A 292 -35.38 21.85 6.94
CA LYS A 292 -36.21 22.76 6.15
C LYS A 292 -35.37 23.69 5.28
N ARG A 293 -34.26 24.25 5.80
CA ARG A 293 -33.33 25.06 5.00
C ARG A 293 -32.77 24.26 3.81
N LEU A 294 -32.41 23.00 4.06
CA LEU A 294 -31.97 22.01 3.07
C LEU A 294 -32.98 21.72 1.93
N ALA A 295 -34.23 22.20 2.04
CA ALA A 295 -35.28 22.08 1.03
C ALA A 295 -35.76 23.44 0.48
N GLU A 296 -35.20 24.55 0.95
CA GLU A 296 -35.49 25.91 0.48
C GLU A 296 -34.30 26.53 -0.28
N ASP A 297 -33.07 26.16 0.07
CA ASP A 297 -31.87 26.48 -0.68
C ASP A 297 -31.53 25.35 -1.70
N GLU A 298 -31.00 25.69 -2.87
CA GLU A 298 -30.50 24.72 -3.87
C GLU A 298 -29.09 24.23 -3.46
N VAL A 299 -29.02 23.54 -2.30
CA VAL A 299 -27.76 23.19 -1.62
C VAL A 299 -26.94 22.21 -2.45
N ASP A 300 -25.72 22.64 -2.81
CA ASP A 300 -24.71 21.78 -3.39
C ASP A 300 -24.26 20.71 -2.37
N LEU A 301 -24.71 19.48 -2.61
CA LEU A 301 -24.47 18.32 -1.75
C LEU A 301 -22.99 17.92 -1.65
N SER A 302 -22.11 18.44 -2.53
CA SER A 302 -20.66 18.23 -2.43
C SER A 302 -19.98 19.12 -1.38
N GLY A 303 -20.67 20.16 -0.89
CA GLY A 303 -20.13 21.16 0.03
C GLY A 303 -19.40 22.33 -0.62
N GLY A 304 -19.25 22.34 -1.96
CA GLY A 304 -18.63 23.42 -2.72
C GLY A 304 -19.27 24.80 -2.48
N SER A 305 -20.59 24.85 -2.24
CA SER A 305 -21.31 26.07 -1.86
C SER A 305 -20.86 26.75 -0.56
N LEU A 306 -20.09 26.07 0.29
CA LEU A 306 -19.53 26.64 1.54
C LEU A 306 -18.10 27.17 1.38
N LEU A 307 -17.46 26.92 0.24
CA LEU A 307 -16.06 27.29 0.00
C LEU A 307 -15.89 28.80 -0.21
N PRO A 308 -14.81 29.42 0.30
CA PRO A 308 -14.46 30.79 -0.05
C PRO A 308 -14.08 30.88 -1.53
N ALA A 309 -14.34 32.03 -2.15
CA ALA A 309 -13.95 32.28 -3.55
C ALA A 309 -12.41 32.29 -3.71
N ASP A 310 -11.93 31.77 -4.84
CA ASP A 310 -10.49 31.68 -5.16
C ASP A 310 -9.74 33.01 -4.92
N ARG A 311 -8.75 32.98 -4.04
CA ARG A 311 -7.84 34.10 -3.75
C ARG A 311 -6.42 33.76 -4.22
N PRO A 312 -5.63 34.73 -4.72
CA PRO A 312 -4.23 34.50 -5.06
C PRO A 312 -3.41 34.05 -3.86
N LEU A 313 -2.47 33.13 -4.09
CA LEU A 313 -1.53 32.63 -3.07
C LEU A 313 -0.82 33.79 -2.36
N SER A 314 -0.69 33.68 -1.04
CA SER A 314 0.04 34.66 -0.23
C SER A 314 1.54 34.68 -0.56
N LYS A 315 2.25 35.72 -0.11
CA LYS A 315 3.69 35.86 -0.38
C LYS A 315 4.53 34.70 0.14
N ALA A 316 4.09 34.01 1.20
CA ALA A 316 4.73 32.79 1.70
C ALA A 316 4.55 31.62 0.72
N LYS A 317 3.31 31.34 0.29
CA LYS A 317 3.00 30.28 -0.68
C LYS A 317 3.59 30.56 -2.08
N LEU A 318 3.76 31.84 -2.47
CA LEU A 318 4.55 32.23 -3.64
C LEU A 318 6.06 32.00 -3.44
N ALA A 319 6.63 32.39 -2.29
CA ALA A 319 8.04 32.16 -2.01
C ALA A 319 8.41 30.68 -1.95
N ALA A 320 7.54 29.81 -1.40
CA ALA A 320 7.73 28.36 -1.40
C ALA A 320 7.74 27.77 -2.82
N LYS A 321 6.84 28.26 -3.68
CA LYS A 321 6.76 27.91 -5.10
C LYS A 321 8.01 28.35 -5.88
N ASP A 322 8.47 29.57 -5.65
CA ASP A 322 9.68 30.12 -6.29
C ASP A 322 10.99 29.50 -5.72
N ALA A 323 10.95 28.97 -4.49
CA ALA A 323 12.06 28.22 -3.87
C ALA A 323 12.18 26.77 -4.36
N GLY A 324 11.20 26.27 -5.12
CA GLY A 324 11.23 24.91 -5.69
C GLY A 324 10.84 23.80 -4.71
N VAL A 325 10.08 24.11 -3.65
CA VAL A 325 9.46 23.08 -2.79
C VAL A 325 8.29 22.48 -3.55
N GLY A 326 8.56 21.41 -4.30
CA GLY A 326 7.59 20.76 -5.17
C GLY A 326 6.60 19.91 -4.39
N THR A 327 5.39 20.44 -4.15
CA THR A 327 4.21 19.60 -3.92
C THR A 327 4.02 18.65 -5.11
N SER A 328 3.73 17.38 -4.84
CA SER A 328 3.53 16.33 -5.85
C SER A 328 2.21 16.50 -6.61
N GLU A 329 2.17 17.48 -7.51
CA GLU A 329 1.05 17.81 -8.39
C GLU A 329 0.68 16.65 -9.33
N CYS A 330 -0.18 15.74 -8.85
CA CYS A 330 -0.93 14.82 -9.70
C CYS A 330 -2.02 15.59 -10.47
N VAL A 331 -1.61 16.45 -11.42
CA VAL A 331 -2.52 17.14 -12.34
C VAL A 331 -3.12 16.11 -13.29
N ALA A 332 -4.25 15.54 -12.89
CA ALA A 332 -5.17 14.90 -13.81
C ALA A 332 -5.63 15.94 -14.85
N LYS A 333 -5.04 15.91 -16.05
CA LYS A 333 -5.46 16.74 -17.19
C LYS A 333 -6.79 16.23 -17.77
N THR A 334 -7.84 16.32 -16.95
CA THR A 334 -9.23 16.11 -17.37
C THR A 334 -9.60 17.19 -18.38
N THR A 335 -9.37 16.90 -19.66
CA THR A 335 -9.77 17.78 -20.74
C THR A 335 -11.29 17.76 -20.85
N MET A 336 -11.95 18.70 -20.16
CA MET A 336 -13.38 18.98 -20.31
C MET A 336 -13.67 19.47 -21.72
N LYS A 337 -13.76 18.54 -22.67
CA LYS A 337 -14.45 18.76 -23.95
C LYS A 337 -15.92 18.99 -23.62
N SER A 338 -16.31 20.26 -23.60
CA SER A 338 -17.69 20.70 -23.46
C SER A 338 -18.57 19.98 -24.50
N ARG A 339 -19.49 19.13 -24.02
CA ARG A 339 -20.55 18.60 -24.87
C ARG A 339 -21.55 19.73 -25.16
N PRO A 340 -22.01 19.90 -26.41
CA PRO A 340 -22.97 20.94 -26.75
C PRO A 340 -24.34 20.68 -26.07
N PRO A 341 -25.16 21.74 -25.85
CA PRO A 341 -26.38 21.63 -25.06
C PRO A 341 -27.46 20.77 -25.75
N VAL A 342 -27.96 19.76 -25.03
CA VAL A 342 -29.07 18.92 -25.51
C VAL A 342 -30.41 19.64 -25.26
N LEU A 343 -30.93 20.28 -26.30
CA LEU A 343 -32.28 20.85 -26.34
C LEU A 343 -33.35 19.75 -26.20
N ARG A 344 -33.77 19.44 -24.96
CA ARG A 344 -34.95 18.58 -24.70
C ARG A 344 -36.26 19.32 -24.96
N VAL A 345 -36.66 19.35 -26.23
CA VAL A 345 -38.01 19.74 -26.65
C VAL A 345 -39.03 18.77 -26.03
N LYS A 346 -40.05 19.31 -25.34
CA LYS A 346 -41.18 18.51 -24.81
C LYS A 346 -42.12 18.11 -25.95
N LEU A 347 -42.07 16.84 -26.37
CA LEU A 347 -43.07 16.25 -27.27
C LEU A 347 -43.86 15.15 -26.55
N LYS A 348 -45.19 15.29 -26.53
CA LYS A 348 -46.12 14.25 -26.07
C LYS A 348 -46.30 13.22 -27.18
N LEU A 349 -45.98 11.95 -26.92
CA LEU A 349 -46.35 10.87 -27.81
C LEU A 349 -47.85 10.54 -27.63
N LYS A 350 -48.60 10.60 -28.74
CA LYS A 350 -49.78 9.77 -28.98
C LYS A 350 -49.36 8.61 -29.89
N PRO A 351 -49.97 7.41 -29.77
CA PRO A 351 -49.76 6.34 -30.75
C PRO A 351 -50.49 6.65 -32.06
N SER A 352 -49.92 6.18 -33.18
CA SER A 352 -50.56 6.13 -34.50
C SER A 352 -50.08 4.91 -35.27
N GLN A 353 -50.91 4.41 -36.19
CA GLN A 353 -50.73 3.15 -36.90
C GLN A 353 -49.85 3.26 -38.16
N GLU A 354 -49.19 2.14 -38.49
CA GLU A 354 -49.01 1.53 -39.82
C GLU A 354 -48.39 2.29 -41.04
N ALA A 355 -47.83 1.46 -41.94
CA ALA A 355 -47.66 1.66 -43.39
C ALA A 355 -46.40 2.37 -43.98
N SER A 356 -45.45 1.53 -44.43
CA SER A 356 -44.92 1.44 -45.82
C SER A 356 -44.04 2.52 -46.48
N ASN A 357 -42.74 2.18 -46.60
CA ASN A 357 -41.96 2.06 -47.87
C ASN A 357 -41.50 3.36 -48.64
N PRO A 358 -40.67 3.31 -49.72
CA PRO A 358 -39.31 3.88 -49.61
C PRO A 358 -38.78 4.68 -50.85
N SER A 359 -37.45 4.92 -50.88
CA SER A 359 -36.61 5.45 -52.00
C SER A 359 -36.62 6.99 -52.18
N ALA A 360 -35.66 7.67 -52.85
CA ALA A 360 -34.44 7.24 -53.57
C ALA A 360 -33.34 8.36 -53.59
N LYS A 361 -32.16 8.03 -54.18
CA LYS A 361 -31.11 8.87 -54.86
C LYS A 361 -31.13 10.41 -54.67
N ALA A 362 -30.08 11.11 -54.22
CA ALA A 362 -28.66 11.22 -54.66
C ALA A 362 -28.42 12.01 -55.97
N GLU A 363 -27.68 13.14 -55.90
CA GLU A 363 -26.72 13.62 -56.93
C GLU A 363 -25.84 14.82 -56.48
N ARG A 364 -24.84 15.22 -57.29
CA ARG A 364 -23.83 16.29 -57.03
C ARG A 364 -24.20 17.64 -57.67
N ILE A 365 -23.61 18.75 -57.17
CA ILE A 365 -23.09 19.87 -57.99
C ILE A 365 -21.78 20.41 -57.36
N ASP A 366 -20.76 20.72 -58.17
CA ASP A 366 -19.49 21.38 -57.81
C ASP A 366 -19.48 22.86 -58.26
N TYR A 367 -18.75 23.78 -57.61
CA TYR A 367 -18.33 25.08 -58.20
C TYR A 367 -17.07 25.71 -57.55
N LEU A 368 -16.37 26.59 -58.30
CA LEU A 368 -15.10 27.29 -57.98
C LEU A 368 -15.34 28.65 -57.24
N GLY A 369 -14.38 29.44 -56.73
CA GLY A 369 -12.89 29.43 -56.71
C GLY A 369 -12.31 30.80 -56.26
N ASN A 370 -10.97 31.02 -56.44
CA ASN A 370 -10.19 32.28 -56.40
C ASN A 370 -9.84 33.03 -55.08
N ASP A 371 -8.66 32.70 -54.53
CA ASP A 371 -7.41 33.50 -54.39
C ASP A 371 -7.24 34.96 -53.82
N MET A 372 -6.10 35.10 -53.11
CA MET A 372 -5.12 36.23 -52.95
C MET A 372 -5.35 37.54 -52.14
N ARG A 373 -4.58 37.64 -51.03
CA ARG A 373 -3.62 38.69 -50.57
C ARG A 373 -3.81 40.20 -50.90
N VAL A 374 -3.57 41.07 -49.89
CA VAL A 374 -2.61 42.23 -49.93
C VAL A 374 -2.32 42.78 -48.50
N ASN A 375 -1.47 43.80 -48.37
CA ASN A 375 -0.63 44.20 -47.21
C ASN A 375 -1.12 45.48 -46.45
N LEU A 376 -0.34 45.96 -45.45
CA LEU A 376 -0.48 47.20 -44.63
C LEU A 376 -1.45 47.13 -43.41
N GLY A 377 -1.27 47.90 -42.31
CA GLY A 377 -0.11 48.71 -41.89
C GLY A 377 -0.40 49.84 -40.86
N LEU A 378 0.13 49.70 -39.62
CA LEU A 378 0.43 50.71 -38.56
C LEU A 378 -0.59 51.81 -38.14
N SER A 379 -0.63 52.08 -36.82
CA SER A 379 -1.00 53.39 -36.23
C SER A 379 -0.33 53.59 -34.86
N THR A 380 0.02 54.82 -34.47
CA THR A 380 0.87 55.16 -33.31
C THR A 380 0.65 56.58 -32.75
N GLN A 381 0.91 56.77 -31.45
CA GLN A 381 1.27 58.04 -30.74
C GLN A 381 1.69 57.64 -29.30
N THR A 382 2.84 57.97 -28.68
CA THR A 382 3.75 59.17 -28.60
C THR A 382 3.20 60.30 -27.71
N TRP A 383 4.00 61.08 -26.95
CA TRP A 383 5.47 61.27 -26.83
C TRP A 383 5.97 60.67 -25.47
N SER A 384 6.96 61.10 -24.65
CA SER A 384 8.03 62.12 -24.62
C SER A 384 9.11 61.72 -23.54
N THR A 385 10.06 62.58 -23.09
CA THR A 385 11.47 62.67 -23.54
C THR A 385 12.39 63.05 -22.34
N VAL A 386 13.74 63.05 -22.49
CA VAL A 386 14.80 63.61 -21.58
C VAL A 386 15.17 62.74 -20.36
N CYS A 387 16.42 62.39 -20.00
CA CYS A 387 17.80 62.40 -20.59
C CYS A 387 18.69 61.40 -19.76
N THR A 388 20.02 61.21 -19.81
CA THR A 388 21.21 61.89 -20.39
C THR A 388 22.38 60.87 -20.59
N ILE A 389 23.56 61.30 -21.08
CA ILE A 389 24.86 60.58 -20.95
C ILE A 389 25.95 61.61 -20.52
N PRO A 390 27.12 61.20 -19.98
CA PRO A 390 28.35 61.22 -20.81
C PRO A 390 29.32 60.02 -20.57
N VAL A 391 29.88 59.41 -21.64
CA VAL A 391 31.30 59.52 -22.14
C VAL A 391 32.36 58.96 -21.17
N GLY A 392 33.32 58.09 -21.56
CA GLY A 392 33.71 57.51 -22.87
C GLY A 392 34.83 56.46 -22.66
N VAL A 393 35.76 56.11 -23.57
CA VAL A 393 35.91 56.34 -25.03
C VAL A 393 37.07 55.44 -25.54
N VAL A 394 36.88 54.64 -26.62
CA VAL A 394 37.93 54.04 -27.51
C VAL A 394 38.89 53.01 -26.81
N ALA A 395 39.52 51.99 -27.43
CA ALA A 395 39.82 51.64 -28.82
C ALA A 395 39.63 50.14 -29.17
N GLU A 396 39.80 49.81 -30.45
CA GLU A 396 40.03 48.45 -30.97
C GLU A 396 41.50 48.03 -30.82
N THR A 397 41.82 46.72 -30.79
CA THR A 397 42.75 46.09 -31.76
C THR A 397 42.87 44.56 -31.61
N THR A 398 42.97 43.91 -32.79
CA THR A 398 43.62 42.63 -33.16
C THR A 398 44.01 41.58 -32.12
N ALA A 399 43.73 40.31 -32.44
CA ALA A 399 44.41 39.15 -31.85
C ALA A 399 45.84 38.99 -32.39
N ASP A 400 46.82 38.73 -31.53
CA ASP A 400 47.26 37.34 -31.26
C ASP A 400 48.11 37.29 -29.97
N ASP A 401 47.66 36.55 -28.95
CA ASP A 401 48.48 36.26 -27.75
C ASP A 401 48.10 34.91 -27.13
N ARG A 402 48.50 33.82 -27.81
CA ARG A 402 48.17 32.44 -27.43
C ARG A 402 49.19 31.81 -26.47
N ARG A 403 49.42 32.38 -25.27
CA ARG A 403 49.89 31.54 -24.14
C ARG A 403 49.66 32.12 -22.72
N ALA A 404 48.71 31.49 -22.03
CA ALA A 404 48.65 31.33 -20.58
C ALA A 404 48.66 32.60 -19.68
N HIS A 405 47.46 32.97 -19.23
CA HIS A 405 47.14 32.60 -17.84
C HIS A 405 45.66 32.28 -17.63
N MET A 406 45.37 31.07 -17.15
CA MET A 406 44.12 30.78 -16.44
C MET A 406 44.23 31.32 -15.00
N LEU A 407 43.13 31.76 -14.39
CA LEU A 407 42.74 31.39 -13.01
C LEU A 407 41.46 32.14 -12.58
N GLY A 408 40.35 31.39 -12.49
CA GLY A 408 39.06 31.87 -11.98
C GLY A 408 38.34 30.75 -11.24
N GLN A 409 38.93 30.28 -10.14
CA GLN A 409 38.55 29.02 -9.50
C GLN A 409 37.21 29.08 -8.75
N LEU A 410 36.43 28.00 -8.89
CA LEU A 410 35.32 27.66 -7.99
C LEU A 410 35.84 27.56 -6.55
N ARG A 411 35.36 28.45 -5.67
CA ARG A 411 35.78 28.50 -4.26
C ARG A 411 35.27 27.24 -3.54
N THR A 412 36.20 26.47 -2.98
CA THR A 412 35.92 25.18 -2.32
C THR A 412 36.00 25.34 -0.80
N ALA A 413 35.01 24.82 -0.08
CA ALA A 413 34.96 24.83 1.39
C ALA A 413 36.18 24.14 2.03
N CYS A 414 36.59 24.64 3.20
CA CYS A 414 37.71 24.07 3.98
C CYS A 414 37.43 22.62 4.40
N ASP A 415 38.50 21.85 4.65
CA ASP A 415 38.40 20.41 4.89
C ASP A 415 37.50 20.06 6.09
N GLN A 416 37.55 20.85 7.17
CA GLN A 416 36.73 20.64 8.38
C GLN A 416 35.25 20.94 8.15
N CYS A 417 34.92 22.06 7.50
CA CYS A 417 33.52 22.35 7.13
C CYS A 417 33.00 21.33 6.13
N ARG A 418 33.82 20.89 5.17
CA ARG A 418 33.49 19.85 4.20
C ARG A 418 33.24 18.50 4.85
N PHE A 419 34.08 18.08 5.80
CA PHE A 419 33.92 16.84 6.55
C PHE A 419 32.63 16.85 7.39
N ARG A 420 32.37 17.97 8.09
CA ARG A 420 31.15 18.19 8.89
C ARG A 420 29.90 18.57 8.06
N LYS A 421 29.99 18.60 6.73
CA LYS A 421 28.96 19.07 5.77
C LYS A 421 28.39 20.49 6.05
N LEU A 422 29.14 21.36 6.73
CA LEU A 422 28.72 22.72 7.08
C LEU A 422 29.09 23.75 5.98
N LYS A 423 28.24 24.76 5.79
CA LYS A 423 28.47 25.86 4.83
C LYS A 423 29.65 26.73 5.27
N CYS A 424 30.74 26.68 4.49
CA CYS A 424 31.97 27.43 4.73
C CYS A 424 31.91 28.84 4.12
N ASP A 425 32.34 29.84 4.90
CA ASP A 425 32.50 31.24 4.47
C ASP A 425 33.75 31.49 3.58
N ASN A 426 34.63 30.49 3.46
CA ASN A 426 35.89 30.52 2.70
C ASN A 426 36.98 31.47 3.23
N GLY A 427 36.85 31.97 4.48
CA GLY A 427 37.93 32.68 5.17
C GLY A 427 39.15 31.79 5.46
N ARG A 428 40.30 32.39 5.77
CA ARG A 428 41.55 31.69 6.13
C ARG A 428 42.11 32.21 7.46
N PRO A 429 41.79 31.60 8.62
CA PRO A 429 40.83 30.51 8.82
C PRO A 429 39.38 30.97 8.58
N CYS A 430 38.46 30.03 8.33
CA CYS A 430 37.05 30.35 8.14
C CYS A 430 36.35 30.58 9.49
N VAL A 431 35.32 31.42 9.51
CA VAL A 431 34.64 31.86 10.75
C VAL A 431 34.05 30.68 11.53
N ARG A 432 33.51 29.66 10.85
CA ARG A 432 33.01 28.44 11.52
C ARG A 432 34.12 27.61 12.18
N CYS A 433 35.28 27.48 11.54
CA CYS A 433 36.43 26.78 12.13
C CYS A 433 37.04 27.58 13.29
N LEU A 434 37.18 28.90 13.13
CA LEU A 434 37.67 29.80 14.18
C LEU A 434 36.77 29.74 15.44
N LYS A 435 35.44 29.78 15.27
CA LYS A 435 34.47 29.60 16.38
C LYS A 435 34.38 28.16 16.93
N SER A 436 34.97 27.18 16.26
CA SER A 436 35.04 25.79 16.73
C SER A 436 36.45 25.40 17.25
N GLU A 437 37.39 26.36 17.26
CA GLU A 437 38.82 26.12 17.54
C GLU A 437 39.48 25.03 16.65
N LEU A 438 38.95 24.83 15.43
CA LEU A 438 39.42 23.80 14.50
C LEU A 438 40.43 24.33 13.48
N ALA A 439 41.50 23.56 13.23
CA ALA A 439 42.49 23.84 12.20
C ALA A 439 41.86 23.89 10.79
N CYS A 440 41.95 25.03 10.10
CA CYS A 440 41.22 25.31 8.87
C CYS A 440 42.10 25.19 7.61
N SER A 441 42.26 23.97 7.09
CA SER A 441 43.00 23.68 5.84
C SER A 441 42.12 23.73 4.58
N TYR A 442 42.77 23.89 3.42
CA TYR A 442 42.16 23.88 2.08
C TYR A 442 42.95 23.03 1.06
N GLU A 443 43.95 22.25 1.50
CA GLU A 443 44.92 21.57 0.63
C GLU A 443 44.79 20.06 0.73
N GLN A 444 44.39 19.42 -0.37
CA GLN A 444 44.05 18.01 -0.38
C GLN A 444 45.26 17.09 -0.60
N LYS A 445 45.35 16.00 0.19
CA LYS A 445 45.16 14.59 -0.27
C LYS A 445 45.79 13.60 0.73
N ILE A 446 44.97 12.92 1.54
CA ILE A 446 45.42 11.73 2.28
C ILE A 446 45.53 10.57 1.29
N THR A 447 46.73 10.02 1.11
CA THR A 447 47.00 8.92 0.18
C THR A 447 46.50 7.57 0.70
N ARG A 448 46.25 6.61 -0.21
CA ARG A 448 45.74 5.26 0.09
C ARG A 448 46.57 4.55 1.17
N SER A 449 47.88 4.77 1.21
CA SER A 449 48.80 4.20 2.20
C SER A 449 48.50 4.65 3.64
N LYS A 450 48.24 5.95 3.87
CA LYS A 450 47.87 6.46 5.21
C LYS A 450 46.53 5.87 5.68
N ARG A 451 45.59 5.60 4.77
CA ARG A 451 44.29 4.99 5.10
C ARG A 451 44.41 3.53 5.56
N ILE A 452 45.39 2.79 5.04
CA ILE A 452 45.65 1.38 5.41
C ILE A 452 46.36 1.26 6.77
N ALA A 453 47.19 2.24 7.15
CA ALA A 453 47.80 2.29 8.49
C ALA A 453 46.73 2.44 9.59
N ILE A 454 45.84 3.43 9.42
CA ILE A 454 44.75 3.73 10.37
C ILE A 454 43.80 2.52 10.53
N LEU A 455 43.42 1.88 9.43
CA LEU A 455 42.52 0.70 9.44
C LEU A 455 43.17 -0.61 9.96
N ARG A 456 44.40 -0.56 10.47
CA ARG A 456 45.12 -1.74 11.00
C ARG A 456 45.62 -1.59 12.43
N GLY A 457 45.15 -0.57 13.17
CA GLY A 457 45.47 -0.41 14.60
C GLY A 457 46.98 -0.27 14.88
N ARG A 458 47.75 0.27 13.93
CA ARG A 458 49.16 0.60 14.12
C ARG A 458 49.33 2.10 14.20
N GLU A 459 49.45 2.59 15.43
CA GLU A 459 49.98 3.91 15.70
C GLU A 459 51.45 3.98 15.27
N THR A 460 51.83 5.10 14.67
CA THR A 460 53.24 5.46 14.42
C THR A 460 53.38 6.95 14.69
N GLU A 461 53.47 7.30 15.97
CA GLU A 461 53.76 8.67 16.38
C GLU A 461 55.23 9.02 16.17
N SER A 462 55.46 10.27 15.77
CA SER A 462 56.64 11.14 16.00
C SER A 462 56.50 12.33 15.03
N ILE A 463 57.01 13.54 15.32
CA ILE A 463 58.06 13.94 16.27
C ILE A 463 57.59 15.12 17.14
N ALA A 464 58.21 15.25 18.33
CA ALA A 464 58.17 16.35 19.31
C ALA A 464 57.12 16.20 20.46
N GLN A 465 57.50 16.30 21.75
CA GLN A 465 58.85 16.34 22.34
C GLN A 465 58.80 16.08 23.87
N ASP A 466 59.84 15.42 24.43
CA ASP A 466 60.18 15.33 25.88
C ASP A 466 59.10 14.72 26.83
N THR A 467 59.34 14.19 28.05
CA THR A 467 60.43 13.46 28.75
C THR A 467 59.75 12.62 29.88
N THR A 468 60.26 11.54 30.50
CA THR A 468 61.62 10.94 30.60
C THR A 468 61.55 9.41 30.87
N VAL A 469 62.71 8.79 31.14
CA VAL A 469 63.05 7.37 31.45
C VAL A 469 62.52 6.84 32.81
N VAL A 470 62.17 5.53 32.91
CA VAL A 470 62.70 4.49 33.85
C VAL A 470 61.77 3.24 33.96
N GLU A 471 62.39 2.07 33.71
CA GLU A 471 62.22 0.67 34.20
C GLU A 471 60.97 0.25 35.06
N ALA A 472 60.51 -1.02 35.08
CA ALA A 472 61.13 -2.29 34.69
C ALA A 472 60.15 -3.39 34.21
N ALA A 473 60.73 -4.51 33.74
CA ALA A 473 60.12 -5.80 33.35
C ALA A 473 59.43 -6.56 34.52
N ALA A 474 58.81 -7.74 34.39
CA ALA A 474 58.81 -8.81 33.36
C ALA A 474 57.48 -9.65 33.44
N THR A 475 57.21 -10.80 32.78
CA THR A 475 58.02 -11.80 32.03
C THR A 475 57.12 -12.69 31.13
N ILE A 476 57.65 -13.19 29.99
CA ILE A 476 57.50 -14.56 29.38
C ILE A 476 56.10 -15.26 29.43
N SER A 477 55.40 -15.62 28.33
CA SER A 477 55.71 -16.47 27.13
C SER A 477 55.89 -17.99 27.46
N HIS A 478 55.88 -19.02 26.60
CA HIS A 478 55.94 -19.32 25.14
C HIS A 478 55.22 -20.69 24.92
N HIS A 479 55.08 -21.42 23.78
CA HIS A 479 55.34 -21.43 22.31
C HIS A 479 54.36 -22.54 21.74
N ASP A 480 54.16 -22.87 20.44
CA ASP A 480 54.00 -22.19 19.14
C ASP A 480 53.45 -23.23 18.09
N ASP A 481 53.04 -22.79 16.89
CA ASP A 481 52.94 -23.46 15.57
C ASP A 481 52.69 -24.99 15.37
N GLN A 482 51.77 -25.35 14.45
CA GLN A 482 52.13 -25.61 13.03
C GLN A 482 50.93 -25.86 12.08
N VAL A 483 51.22 -25.93 10.77
CA VAL A 483 50.28 -26.01 9.61
C VAL A 483 50.58 -27.25 8.76
N VAL A 484 49.56 -27.95 8.21
CA VAL A 484 49.65 -28.71 6.93
C VAL A 484 48.28 -29.23 6.43
N SER A 485 48.16 -29.47 5.13
CA SER A 485 47.12 -30.28 4.43
C SER A 485 47.70 -30.77 3.08
N PRO A 486 47.02 -31.56 2.22
CA PRO A 486 45.75 -32.31 2.34
C PRO A 486 45.87 -33.80 1.90
N GLN A 487 44.79 -34.59 1.86
CA GLN A 487 44.44 -35.54 0.75
C GLN A 487 43.09 -36.28 0.94
N GLN A 488 42.73 -37.12 -0.05
CA GLN A 488 41.42 -37.78 -0.26
C GLN A 488 41.40 -39.23 0.26
N ILE A 489 40.19 -39.83 0.41
CA ILE A 489 39.76 -41.13 -0.18
C ILE A 489 38.30 -41.44 0.20
N SER A 490 37.63 -42.33 -0.54
CA SER A 490 36.23 -42.74 -0.37
C SER A 490 36.08 -44.11 0.31
N HIS A 491 34.93 -44.36 0.96
CA HIS A 491 34.09 -45.57 0.85
C HIS A 491 32.96 -45.54 1.91
N TYR A 492 31.75 -46.01 1.55
CA TYR A 492 30.75 -46.49 2.51
C TYR A 492 30.04 -47.72 1.93
N GLY A 493 29.73 -48.69 2.80
CA GLY A 493 29.23 -50.01 2.44
C GLY A 493 27.70 -50.13 2.38
N ASN A 494 27.25 -51.36 2.10
CA ASN A 494 25.86 -51.77 1.90
C ASN A 494 25.38 -52.67 3.07
N LEU A 495 24.16 -53.25 2.96
CA LEU A 495 23.44 -54.14 3.89
C LEU A 495 22.60 -53.40 4.97
N GLY A 496 21.42 -53.88 5.38
CA GLY A 496 20.65 -55.07 4.94
C GLY A 496 19.26 -55.18 5.59
N SER A 497 18.39 -56.06 5.08
CA SER A 497 16.93 -56.11 5.36
C SER A 497 16.51 -57.01 6.55
N GLY A 498 15.27 -56.87 7.04
CA GLY A 498 14.60 -57.83 7.94
C GLY A 498 13.11 -57.53 8.23
N ASP A 499 12.25 -58.55 8.17
CA ASP A 499 10.79 -58.49 8.39
C ASP A 499 10.36 -58.75 9.86
N ALA A 500 9.21 -58.20 10.28
CA ALA A 500 8.33 -58.78 11.32
C ALA A 500 6.94 -58.10 11.42
N SER A 501 5.90 -58.86 11.79
CA SER A 501 4.53 -58.43 12.19
C SER A 501 3.70 -59.64 12.66
N PRO A 502 2.55 -59.50 13.36
CA PRO A 502 2.08 -58.51 14.34
C PRO A 502 1.85 -59.21 15.73
N PRO A 503 1.02 -58.71 16.69
CA PRO A 503 -0.46 -58.93 16.63
C PRO A 503 -1.34 -57.84 17.32
N ARG A 504 -2.67 -58.04 17.31
CA ARG A 504 -3.71 -57.21 17.95
C ARG A 504 -3.86 -57.46 19.46
N SER A 505 -4.44 -56.50 20.19
CA SER A 505 -5.37 -56.79 21.29
C SER A 505 -6.48 -55.72 21.43
N SER A 506 -7.56 -56.05 22.15
CA SER A 506 -8.73 -55.21 22.50
C SER A 506 -9.01 -55.39 24.01
N TYR A 507 -9.77 -54.55 24.72
CA TYR A 507 -11.25 -54.53 24.77
C TYR A 507 -11.74 -53.64 25.94
N ILE A 508 -13.00 -53.14 25.88
CA ILE A 508 -13.91 -52.78 27.02
C ILE A 508 -13.46 -51.62 27.95
N GLY A 509 -14.34 -50.77 28.53
CA GLY A 509 -15.79 -50.57 28.35
C GLY A 509 -16.57 -50.33 29.67
N HIS A 510 -17.44 -49.31 29.70
CA HIS A 510 -18.43 -48.95 30.75
C HIS A 510 -17.91 -48.44 32.14
N PRO A 511 -18.77 -47.79 32.98
CA PRO A 511 -20.14 -47.28 32.74
C PRO A 511 -20.33 -45.77 33.02
N LEU A 512 -21.33 -45.16 32.36
CA LEU A 512 -21.90 -43.87 32.76
C LEU A 512 -22.80 -43.99 34.00
N LYS A 513 -22.87 -42.95 34.84
CA LYS A 513 -23.96 -42.74 35.81
C LYS A 513 -24.63 -41.39 35.58
N LEU A 514 -25.95 -41.42 35.47
CA LEU A 514 -26.81 -40.25 35.26
C LEU A 514 -27.08 -39.51 36.57
N TYR A 515 -27.09 -38.18 36.52
CA TYR A 515 -27.95 -37.34 37.36
C TYR A 515 -28.60 -36.26 36.49
N ARG A 516 -29.78 -35.79 36.91
CA ARG A 516 -30.71 -35.02 36.07
C ARG A 516 -31.27 -33.83 36.83
N THR A 517 -31.19 -32.64 36.25
CA THR A 517 -31.97 -31.45 36.62
C THR A 517 -32.61 -30.85 35.36
N ASN A 518 -33.58 -29.96 35.53
CA ASN A 518 -34.54 -29.63 34.47
C ASN A 518 -34.08 -28.49 33.53
N SER A 519 -34.58 -28.54 32.28
CA SER A 519 -34.43 -27.56 31.19
C SER A 519 -32.98 -27.18 30.79
N GLY A 520 -32.48 -27.54 29.60
CA GLY A 520 -33.19 -28.26 28.53
C GLY A 520 -32.41 -28.60 27.26
N GLN A 521 -31.12 -28.26 27.14
CA GLN A 521 -30.25 -28.65 26.01
C GLN A 521 -28.79 -28.71 26.49
N THR A 522 -27.96 -29.54 25.85
CA THR A 522 -26.60 -29.85 26.32
C THR A 522 -25.57 -29.80 25.20
N TYR A 523 -24.60 -28.89 25.32
CA TYR A 523 -23.27 -29.02 24.72
C TYR A 523 -22.24 -29.14 25.84
N LEU A 524 -21.28 -30.05 25.69
CA LEU A 524 -20.24 -30.28 26.70
C LEU A 524 -19.11 -29.26 26.52
N SER A 525 -18.87 -28.48 27.57
CA SER A 525 -17.76 -27.53 27.66
C SER A 525 -16.92 -27.81 28.91
N ARG A 526 -15.62 -27.45 28.83
CA ARG A 526 -14.54 -27.54 29.83
C ARG A 526 -13.86 -28.91 29.99
N HIS A 527 -12.60 -28.93 29.59
CA HIS A 527 -11.57 -28.95 30.63
C HIS A 527 -11.05 -27.52 30.84
N THR A 528 -10.98 -27.09 32.09
CA THR A 528 -10.24 -25.89 32.50
C THR A 528 -8.80 -26.29 32.79
N SER A 529 -7.89 -26.06 31.85
CA SER A 529 -6.51 -25.76 32.22
C SER A 529 -6.46 -24.34 32.78
N THR A 530 -5.70 -24.13 33.86
CA THR A 530 -5.13 -22.80 34.13
C THR A 530 -4.35 -22.35 32.90
N PRO A 531 -4.21 -21.04 32.63
CA PRO A 531 -3.16 -20.60 31.70
C PRO A 531 -1.82 -21.21 32.18
N PRO A 532 -0.95 -21.67 31.26
CA PRO A 532 0.41 -22.01 31.66
C PRO A 532 1.04 -20.77 32.32
N PRO A 533 1.98 -20.95 33.27
CA PRO A 533 2.73 -19.80 33.77
C PRO A 533 3.34 -19.09 32.57
N ILE A 534 3.17 -17.77 32.50
CA ILE A 534 3.77 -16.95 31.44
C ILE A 534 5.28 -17.19 31.53
N THR A 535 5.82 -17.93 30.55
CA THR A 535 7.25 -17.95 30.32
C THR A 535 7.62 -16.54 29.90
N THR A 536 8.16 -15.78 30.84
CA THR A 536 8.73 -14.45 30.61
C THR A 536 9.98 -14.59 29.75
N LEU A 537 9.74 -14.85 28.46
CA LEU A 537 10.72 -14.67 27.41
C LEU A 537 10.91 -13.17 27.25
N GLU A 538 12.08 -12.71 27.68
CA GLU A 538 12.63 -11.44 27.24
C GLU A 538 12.71 -11.47 25.69
N ASP A 539 12.51 -10.31 25.07
CA ASP A 539 12.64 -10.08 23.62
C ASP A 539 11.67 -10.81 22.65
N THR A 540 10.34 -10.72 22.87
CA THR A 540 9.38 -10.61 21.74
C THR A 540 9.35 -9.20 21.14
N ALA A 541 10.51 -8.54 21.08
CA ALA A 541 10.62 -7.13 20.72
C ALA A 541 10.36 -6.95 19.22
N TRP A 542 9.37 -6.11 18.88
CA TRP A 542 9.22 -5.57 17.53
C TRP A 542 10.56 -4.93 17.08
N PRO A 543 11.03 -5.13 15.84
CA PRO A 543 12.33 -4.61 15.41
C PRO A 543 12.41 -3.09 15.55
N THR A 544 13.19 -2.60 16.52
CA THR A 544 13.29 -1.17 16.87
C THR A 544 13.82 -0.27 15.74
N ALA A 545 14.37 -0.87 14.68
CA ALA A 545 14.80 -0.21 13.45
C ALA A 545 13.70 -0.09 12.38
N ILE A 546 12.45 -0.47 12.66
CA ILE A 546 11.30 -0.37 11.77
C ILE A 546 10.20 0.43 12.49
N SER A 547 9.91 1.65 12.03
CA SER A 547 8.88 2.50 12.65
C SER A 547 7.47 1.97 12.34
N HIS A 548 6.49 2.32 13.16
CA HIS A 548 5.09 1.98 12.87
C HIS A 548 4.58 2.67 11.58
N ASN A 549 5.04 3.89 11.32
CA ASN A 549 4.64 4.66 10.13
C ASN A 549 5.22 4.08 8.83
N ASP A 550 6.38 3.42 8.87
CA ASP A 550 6.87 2.60 7.76
C ASP A 550 5.89 1.46 7.44
N ILE A 551 5.39 0.75 8.46
CA ILE A 551 4.47 -0.39 8.29
C ILE A 551 3.23 0.04 7.51
N LEU A 552 2.54 1.08 8.01
CA LEU A 552 1.28 1.58 7.46
C LEU A 552 1.44 1.94 5.97
N ARG A 553 2.48 2.72 5.64
CA ARG A 553 2.84 3.10 4.27
C ARG A 553 3.01 1.89 3.34
N TRP A 554 3.68 0.82 3.78
CA TRP A 554 3.88 -0.37 2.95
C TRP A 554 2.61 -1.22 2.84
N ILE A 555 1.71 -1.13 3.82
CA ILE A 555 0.40 -1.78 3.79
C ILE A 555 -0.58 -1.03 2.87
N ASP A 556 -0.52 0.30 2.79
CA ASP A 556 -1.24 1.08 1.77
C ASP A 556 -0.83 0.64 0.35
N VAL A 557 0.49 0.53 0.10
CA VAL A 557 1.03 0.04 -1.17
C VAL A 557 0.54 -1.38 -1.48
N TYR A 558 0.39 -2.25 -0.48
CA TYR A 558 -0.24 -3.56 -0.66
C TYR A 558 -1.74 -3.42 -1.05
N PHE A 559 -2.54 -2.65 -0.31
CA PHE A 559 -3.97 -2.51 -0.56
C PHE A 559 -4.33 -1.82 -1.89
N ASP A 560 -3.45 -0.96 -2.42
CA ASP A 560 -3.71 -0.21 -3.65
C ASP A 560 -2.99 -0.76 -4.89
N ARG A 561 -2.00 -1.66 -4.75
CA ARG A 561 -1.26 -2.24 -5.90
C ARG A 561 -1.25 -3.76 -5.98
N LEU A 562 -1.22 -4.46 -4.85
CA LEU A 562 -1.12 -5.93 -4.80
C LEU A 562 -2.45 -6.63 -4.47
N TYR A 563 -3.40 -5.92 -3.85
CA TYR A 563 -4.61 -6.55 -3.30
C TYR A 563 -5.50 -7.23 -4.33
N LEU A 564 -5.63 -6.66 -5.53
CA LEU A 564 -6.47 -7.20 -6.60
C LEU A 564 -5.95 -8.54 -7.17
N THR A 565 -4.67 -8.87 -6.93
CA THR A 565 -4.05 -10.15 -7.31
C THR A 565 -3.80 -11.05 -6.10
N LEU A 566 -3.58 -10.48 -4.90
CA LEU A 566 -3.31 -11.19 -3.64
C LEU A 566 -4.28 -10.78 -2.50
N PRO A 567 -5.60 -11.00 -2.60
CA PRO A 567 -6.61 -10.51 -1.66
C PRO A 567 -6.70 -11.35 -0.36
N VAL A 568 -5.62 -11.43 0.43
CA VAL A 568 -5.47 -12.42 1.51
C VAL A 568 -5.94 -11.93 2.89
N VAL A 569 -5.92 -10.63 3.15
CA VAL A 569 -6.29 -10.02 4.44
C VAL A 569 -7.40 -8.97 4.24
N ASN A 570 -8.33 -8.84 5.19
CA ASN A 570 -9.37 -7.80 5.11
C ASN A 570 -8.78 -6.44 5.52
N ARG A 571 -9.09 -5.36 4.75
CA ARG A 571 -8.54 -4.03 5.01
C ARG A 571 -8.86 -3.55 6.43
N THR A 572 -10.14 -3.42 6.76
CA THR A 572 -10.61 -2.88 8.06
C THR A 572 -10.03 -3.65 9.25
N ALA A 573 -10.08 -4.99 9.23
CA ALA A 573 -9.55 -5.81 10.31
C ALA A 573 -8.02 -5.64 10.49
N LEU A 574 -7.27 -5.52 9.39
CA LEU A 574 -5.81 -5.37 9.46
C LEU A 574 -5.39 -4.04 10.09
N TYR A 575 -6.00 -2.92 9.68
CA TYR A 575 -5.72 -1.62 10.32
C TYR A 575 -6.21 -1.61 11.78
N GLN A 576 -7.36 -2.22 12.08
CA GLN A 576 -7.85 -2.34 13.46
C GLN A 576 -6.85 -3.07 14.36
N ASP A 577 -6.34 -4.23 13.96
CA ASP A 577 -5.31 -4.97 14.72
C ASP A 577 -3.97 -4.23 14.80
N LEU A 578 -3.63 -3.41 13.78
CA LEU A 578 -2.42 -2.57 13.81
C LEU A 578 -2.52 -1.42 14.81
N MET A 579 -3.64 -0.70 14.81
CA MET A 579 -3.93 0.40 15.75
C MET A 579 -4.12 -0.11 17.19
N LEU A 580 -4.72 -1.29 17.35
CA LEU A 580 -4.76 -2.03 18.62
C LEU A 580 -3.41 -2.67 19.01
N GLY A 581 -2.33 -2.40 18.27
CA GLY A 581 -0.98 -2.79 18.66
C GLY A 581 -0.65 -4.28 18.59
N ARG A 582 -1.55 -5.13 18.08
CA ARG A 582 -1.39 -6.61 18.00
C ARG A 582 -0.05 -7.04 17.41
N HIS A 583 0.48 -6.26 16.46
CA HIS A 583 1.81 -6.41 15.86
C HIS A 583 3.00 -6.35 16.83
N ARG A 584 2.81 -5.98 18.10
CA ARG A 584 3.82 -5.96 19.16
C ARG A 584 3.66 -7.09 20.18
N GLU A 585 2.55 -7.83 20.13
CA GLU A 585 2.17 -8.86 21.12
C GLU A 585 2.06 -10.26 20.49
N ASP A 586 1.53 -10.35 19.27
CA ASP A 586 1.32 -11.60 18.53
C ASP A 586 2.39 -11.73 17.44
N ALA A 587 3.39 -12.57 17.71
CA ALA A 587 4.57 -12.71 16.85
C ALA A 587 4.29 -13.32 15.46
N ASP A 588 3.23 -14.13 15.31
CA ASP A 588 2.81 -14.63 14.00
C ASP A 588 2.12 -13.51 13.19
N PHE A 589 1.30 -12.68 13.84
CA PHE A 589 0.77 -11.46 13.23
C PHE A 589 1.90 -10.48 12.88
N SER A 590 2.91 -10.27 13.75
CA SER A 590 4.10 -9.48 13.43
C SER A 590 4.86 -10.02 12.20
N SER A 591 5.04 -11.34 12.12
CA SER A 591 5.69 -12.00 10.98
C SER A 591 4.86 -11.86 9.69
N MET A 592 3.52 -11.89 9.79
CA MET A 592 2.61 -11.66 8.66
C MET A 592 2.75 -10.21 8.16
N ILE A 593 2.65 -9.24 9.06
CA ILE A 593 2.78 -7.81 8.75
C ILE A 593 4.12 -7.51 8.05
N LEU A 594 5.25 -7.93 8.64
CA LEU A 594 6.58 -7.69 8.07
C LEU A 594 6.78 -8.36 6.70
N SER A 595 6.16 -9.51 6.45
CA SER A 595 6.25 -10.17 5.15
C SER A 595 5.39 -9.51 4.06
N ILE A 596 4.21 -8.98 4.41
CA ILE A 596 3.39 -8.12 3.53
C ILE A 596 4.18 -6.85 3.15
N CYS A 597 4.75 -6.16 4.13
CA CYS A 597 5.58 -4.97 3.89
C CYS A 597 6.80 -5.30 3.02
N ALA A 598 7.48 -6.42 3.28
CA ALA A 598 8.62 -6.86 2.47
C ALA A 598 8.25 -7.09 0.99
N LEU A 599 7.07 -7.66 0.71
CA LEU A 599 6.59 -7.81 -0.67
C LEU A 599 6.28 -6.45 -1.30
N ALA A 600 5.55 -5.58 -0.59
CA ALA A 600 5.16 -4.26 -1.06
C ALA A 600 6.38 -3.38 -1.41
N ILE A 601 7.43 -3.41 -0.59
CA ILE A 601 8.71 -2.73 -0.85
C ILE A 601 9.37 -3.19 -2.16
N THR A 602 9.21 -4.46 -2.57
CA THR A 602 9.80 -4.94 -3.83
C THR A 602 9.04 -4.50 -5.09
N GLN A 603 7.87 -3.88 -4.93
CA GLN A 603 7.07 -3.32 -6.02
C GLN A 603 7.48 -1.87 -6.33
N PRO A 604 7.60 -1.51 -7.62
CA PRO A 604 7.68 -0.12 -8.06
C PRO A 604 6.28 0.43 -8.33
N VAL A 605 6.03 1.66 -7.91
CA VAL A 605 4.81 2.42 -8.22
C VAL A 605 4.94 3.10 -9.58
N LEU A 606 6.15 3.56 -9.93
CA LEU A 606 6.49 4.24 -11.18
C LEU A 606 7.79 3.66 -11.79
N ARG A 607 7.96 3.82 -13.11
CA ARG A 607 9.11 3.28 -13.87
C ARG A 607 10.44 3.94 -13.46
N GLU A 608 10.36 5.19 -13.03
CA GLU A 608 11.46 6.01 -12.51
C GLU A 608 12.03 5.45 -11.19
N GLU A 609 11.24 4.65 -10.45
CA GLU A 609 11.69 4.01 -9.21
C GLU A 609 12.63 2.83 -9.44
N TYR A 610 12.75 2.32 -10.68
CA TYR A 610 13.51 1.12 -11.00
C TYR A 610 14.98 1.24 -10.57
N GLN A 611 15.53 2.47 -10.55
CA GLN A 611 16.89 2.78 -10.07
C GLN A 611 17.10 2.54 -8.56
N PHE A 612 16.06 2.66 -7.72
CA PHE A 612 16.12 2.48 -6.27
C PHE A 612 15.90 1.04 -5.82
N MET A 613 15.55 0.15 -6.76
CA MET A 613 15.20 -1.24 -6.45
C MET A 613 16.30 -2.07 -5.75
N PRO A 614 17.62 -1.84 -5.95
CA PRO A 614 18.64 -2.51 -5.15
C PRO A 614 18.53 -2.19 -3.65
N ALA A 615 18.31 -0.92 -3.29
CA ALA A 615 18.14 -0.49 -1.90
C ALA A 615 16.81 -1.01 -1.30
N ARG A 616 15.72 -0.97 -2.09
CA ARG A 616 14.44 -1.58 -1.68
C ARG A 616 14.57 -3.08 -1.40
N ARG A 617 15.34 -3.84 -2.19
CA ARG A 617 15.60 -5.26 -1.89
C ARG A 617 16.39 -5.45 -0.60
N GLU A 618 17.36 -4.58 -0.29
CA GLU A 618 18.09 -4.65 0.97
C GLU A 618 17.16 -4.45 2.17
N LEU A 619 16.26 -3.46 2.10
CA LEU A 619 15.24 -3.23 3.12
C LEU A 619 14.25 -4.40 3.25
N ALA A 620 13.72 -4.89 2.12
CA ALA A 620 12.84 -6.06 2.11
C ALA A 620 13.54 -7.32 2.67
N THR A 621 14.85 -7.50 2.42
CA THR A 621 15.64 -8.59 2.99
C THR A 621 15.72 -8.49 4.51
N LYS A 622 15.92 -7.28 5.06
CA LYS A 622 15.91 -7.01 6.51
C LYS A 622 14.53 -7.31 7.12
N MET A 623 13.44 -6.92 6.44
CA MET A 623 12.09 -7.26 6.87
C MET A 623 11.80 -8.77 6.83
N LEU A 624 12.26 -9.51 5.80
CA LEU A 624 12.15 -10.97 5.77
C LEU A 624 12.97 -11.64 6.88
N GLN A 625 14.16 -11.13 7.20
CA GLN A 625 14.99 -11.62 8.30
C GLN A 625 14.29 -11.42 9.66
N ALA A 626 13.71 -10.24 9.88
CA ALA A 626 12.92 -9.96 11.08
C ALA A 626 11.65 -10.81 11.16
N ALA A 627 10.89 -10.92 10.07
CA ALA A 627 9.70 -11.78 9.99
C ALA A 627 10.04 -13.23 10.35
N LEU A 628 11.12 -13.79 9.79
CA LEU A 628 11.58 -15.14 10.11
C LEU A 628 12.07 -15.29 11.56
N GLY A 629 12.70 -14.25 12.14
CA GLY A 629 13.18 -14.26 13.52
C GLY A 629 12.07 -14.23 14.58
N LEU A 630 10.90 -13.67 14.24
CA LEU A 630 9.74 -13.62 15.13
C LEU A 630 8.90 -14.91 15.13
N ARG A 631 9.13 -15.85 14.19
CA ARG A 631 8.30 -17.05 14.08
C ARG A 631 8.48 -17.98 15.28
N ARG A 632 7.34 -18.42 15.84
CA ARG A 632 7.30 -19.29 17.03
C ARG A 632 8.08 -20.59 16.82
N PHE A 633 8.95 -20.92 17.78
CA PHE A 633 9.64 -22.20 17.81
C PHE A 633 8.85 -23.24 18.62
N ASP A 634 7.86 -23.87 17.98
CA ASP A 634 7.08 -24.98 18.55
C ASP A 634 7.02 -26.21 17.62
N PHE A 635 7.94 -26.27 16.64
CA PHE A 635 8.00 -27.27 15.57
C PHE A 635 6.78 -27.30 14.60
N GLY A 636 5.85 -26.34 14.72
CA GLY A 636 4.63 -26.30 13.92
C GLY A 636 3.42 -27.01 14.57
N GLU A 637 3.48 -27.27 15.88
CA GLU A 637 2.37 -27.87 16.64
C GLU A 637 1.12 -26.97 16.64
N ASN A 638 1.29 -25.64 16.78
CA ASN A 638 0.20 -24.67 16.85
C ASN A 638 0.14 -23.81 15.57
N VAL A 639 -0.24 -24.39 14.43
CA VAL A 639 -0.37 -23.66 13.16
C VAL A 639 -1.44 -22.56 13.24
N THR A 640 -1.04 -21.31 12.99
CA THR A 640 -1.93 -20.14 12.88
C THR A 640 -2.23 -19.79 11.42
N VAL A 641 -3.32 -19.05 11.18
CA VAL A 641 -3.66 -18.55 9.83
C VAL A 641 -2.64 -17.48 9.42
N GLU A 642 -2.29 -16.60 10.35
CA GLU A 642 -1.31 -15.53 10.24
C GLU A 642 0.08 -16.07 9.91
N GLY A 643 0.56 -17.11 10.62
CA GLY A 643 1.84 -17.76 10.34
C GLY A 643 1.86 -18.46 8.97
N ALA A 644 0.74 -19.02 8.53
CA ALA A 644 0.61 -19.58 7.18
C ALA A 644 0.65 -18.49 6.09
N ILE A 645 -0.06 -17.37 6.30
CA ILE A 645 -0.06 -16.19 5.41
C ILE A 645 1.35 -15.56 5.37
N ALA A 646 2.05 -15.50 6.50
CA ALA A 646 3.43 -15.03 6.57
C ALA A 646 4.35 -15.84 5.64
N SER A 647 4.30 -17.18 5.71
CA SER A 647 5.05 -18.04 4.80
C SER A 647 4.69 -17.84 3.33
N PHE A 648 3.45 -17.49 3.00
CA PHE A 648 3.02 -17.14 1.64
C PHE A 648 3.64 -15.82 1.15
N PHE A 649 3.58 -14.75 1.94
CA PHE A 649 4.18 -13.47 1.55
C PHE A 649 5.72 -13.52 1.53
N ILE A 650 6.35 -14.28 2.44
CA ILE A 650 7.78 -14.59 2.36
C ILE A 650 8.11 -15.33 1.05
N PHE A 651 7.30 -16.32 0.63
CA PHE A 651 7.44 -16.94 -0.70
C PHE A 651 7.41 -15.91 -1.84
N ALA A 652 6.40 -15.04 -1.85
CA ALA A 652 6.19 -14.09 -2.95
C ALA A 652 7.37 -13.11 -3.07
N THR A 653 7.89 -12.61 -1.94
CA THR A 653 9.05 -11.73 -1.92
C THR A 653 10.32 -12.45 -2.38
N LEU A 654 10.57 -13.68 -1.91
CA LEU A 654 11.70 -14.50 -2.35
C LEU A 654 11.61 -14.84 -3.85
N PHE A 655 10.42 -15.05 -4.39
CA PHE A 655 10.19 -15.27 -5.81
C PHE A 655 10.55 -14.02 -6.64
N GLY A 656 10.06 -12.84 -6.25
CA GLY A 656 10.43 -11.56 -6.89
C GLY A 656 11.93 -11.20 -6.79
N MET A 657 12.63 -11.76 -5.80
CA MET A 657 14.10 -11.69 -5.67
C MET A 657 14.87 -12.75 -6.49
N GLY A 658 14.19 -13.65 -7.21
CA GLY A 658 14.81 -14.73 -7.99
C GLY A 658 15.31 -15.92 -7.14
N MET A 659 14.98 -15.97 -5.84
CA MET A 659 15.45 -16.99 -4.90
C MET A 659 14.60 -18.27 -4.97
N HIS A 660 14.35 -18.78 -6.18
CA HIS A 660 13.32 -19.79 -6.47
C HIS A 660 13.35 -21.05 -5.57
N LYS A 661 14.55 -21.52 -5.15
CA LYS A 661 14.68 -22.67 -4.22
C LYS A 661 14.15 -22.36 -2.81
N ALA A 662 14.42 -21.16 -2.31
CA ALA A 662 13.92 -20.72 -1.00
C ALA A 662 12.43 -20.37 -1.07
N ALA A 663 12.00 -19.76 -2.17
CA ALA A 663 10.59 -19.49 -2.45
C ALA A 663 9.77 -20.79 -2.43
N TRP A 664 10.18 -21.84 -3.16
CA TRP A 664 9.48 -23.13 -3.16
C TRP A 664 9.31 -23.73 -1.76
N LEU A 665 10.34 -23.68 -0.92
CA LEU A 665 10.27 -24.18 0.45
C LEU A 665 9.26 -23.43 1.31
N ARG A 666 9.14 -22.11 1.16
CA ARG A 666 8.16 -21.28 1.89
C ARG A 666 6.74 -21.43 1.36
N LEU A 667 6.58 -21.62 0.04
CA LEU A 667 5.29 -21.95 -0.56
C LEU A 667 4.77 -23.30 -0.05
N ARG A 668 5.64 -24.32 -0.01
CA ARG A 668 5.27 -25.65 0.51
C ARG A 668 4.98 -25.65 2.01
N GLU A 669 5.73 -24.88 2.80
CA GLU A 669 5.38 -24.65 4.21
C GLU A 669 3.97 -24.04 4.34
N SER A 670 3.68 -22.95 3.63
CA SER A 670 2.37 -22.30 3.67
C SER A 670 1.22 -23.21 3.21
N VAL A 671 1.43 -24.00 2.15
CA VAL A 671 0.48 -25.00 1.66
C VAL A 671 0.20 -26.10 2.68
N GLU A 672 1.22 -26.68 3.32
CA GLU A 672 1.02 -27.69 4.35
C GLU A 672 0.36 -27.10 5.62
N CYS A 673 0.72 -25.88 6.01
CA CYS A 673 0.02 -25.15 7.08
C CYS A 673 -1.47 -24.94 6.74
N GLY A 674 -1.81 -24.53 5.52
CA GLY A 674 -3.20 -24.42 5.05
C GLY A 674 -3.95 -25.75 5.02
N LYS A 675 -3.24 -26.87 4.84
CA LYS A 675 -3.81 -28.22 4.94
C LYS A 675 -4.02 -28.66 6.39
N LEU A 676 -3.10 -28.35 7.30
CA LEU A 676 -3.23 -28.61 8.74
C LEU A 676 -4.34 -27.78 9.39
N LEU A 677 -4.52 -26.53 8.95
CA LEU A 677 -5.67 -25.67 9.26
C LEU A 677 -7.00 -26.16 8.64
N GLY A 678 -6.96 -27.21 7.82
CA GLY A 678 -8.14 -27.82 7.19
C GLY A 678 -8.85 -26.92 6.18
N LEU A 679 -8.19 -25.90 5.62
CA LEU A 679 -8.81 -24.91 4.72
C LEU A 679 -9.41 -25.52 3.44
N HIS A 680 -9.00 -26.73 3.07
CA HIS A 680 -9.48 -27.47 1.91
C HIS A 680 -10.75 -28.30 2.18
N GLN A 681 -11.28 -28.29 3.41
CA GLN A 681 -12.41 -29.12 3.84
C GLN A 681 -13.62 -28.20 4.15
N PRO A 682 -14.78 -28.37 3.50
CA PRO A 682 -15.96 -27.52 3.74
C PRO A 682 -16.37 -27.43 5.22
N GLN A 683 -16.20 -28.52 5.97
CA GLN A 683 -16.64 -28.67 7.36
C GLN A 683 -15.87 -27.78 8.35
N THR A 684 -14.68 -27.27 8.00
CA THR A 684 -13.89 -26.38 8.88
C THR A 684 -14.35 -24.92 8.84
N TYR A 685 -15.37 -24.63 8.02
CA TYR A 685 -16.03 -23.33 7.90
C TYR A 685 -17.36 -23.27 8.68
N ASP A 686 -17.84 -24.42 9.18
CA ASP A 686 -19.09 -24.51 9.93
C ASP A 686 -19.00 -23.74 11.26
N GLY A 687 -19.94 -22.81 11.49
CA GLY A 687 -19.97 -21.98 12.69
C GLY A 687 -18.95 -20.83 12.75
N LEU A 688 -18.16 -20.61 11.68
CA LEU A 688 -17.31 -19.42 11.58
C LEU A 688 -18.11 -18.20 11.13
N ASP A 689 -17.63 -17.02 11.51
CA ASP A 689 -18.12 -15.73 11.00
C ASP A 689 -17.86 -15.56 9.49
N THR A 690 -18.74 -14.83 8.80
CA THR A 690 -18.71 -14.65 7.34
C THR A 690 -17.45 -13.93 6.84
N GLN A 691 -16.89 -12.98 7.60
CA GLN A 691 -15.60 -12.34 7.29
C GLN A 691 -14.45 -13.36 7.35
N VAL A 692 -14.44 -14.20 8.38
CA VAL A 692 -13.42 -15.26 8.58
C VAL A 692 -13.55 -16.36 7.53
N LYS A 693 -14.78 -16.81 7.20
CA LYS A 693 -15.05 -17.71 6.06
C LYS A 693 -14.46 -17.13 4.77
N GLY A 694 -14.77 -15.86 4.48
CA GLY A 694 -14.32 -15.16 3.27
C GLY A 694 -12.80 -14.96 3.19
N GLN A 695 -12.12 -14.70 4.32
CA GLN A 695 -10.66 -14.64 4.35
C GLN A 695 -10.04 -16.02 4.10
N ARG A 696 -10.48 -17.06 4.84
CA ARG A 696 -9.98 -18.43 4.70
C ARG A 696 -10.19 -19.00 3.29
N PHE A 697 -11.32 -18.72 2.66
CA PHE A 697 -11.59 -19.16 1.29
C PHE A 697 -10.71 -18.46 0.25
N ARG A 698 -10.50 -17.13 0.38
CA ARG A 698 -9.55 -16.40 -0.47
C ARG A 698 -8.13 -16.94 -0.33
N PHE A 699 -7.71 -17.25 0.90
CA PHE A 699 -6.39 -17.81 1.16
C PHE A 699 -6.22 -19.22 0.56
N LEU A 700 -7.23 -20.10 0.66
CA LEU A 700 -7.25 -21.39 -0.06
C LEU A 700 -7.07 -21.20 -1.57
N LEU A 701 -7.86 -20.31 -2.18
CA LEU A 701 -7.81 -20.08 -3.63
C LEU A 701 -6.43 -19.62 -4.08
N ILE A 702 -5.84 -18.60 -3.43
CA ILE A 702 -4.51 -18.13 -3.84
C ILE A 702 -3.42 -19.17 -3.59
N LEU A 703 -3.48 -19.95 -2.50
CA LEU A 703 -2.54 -21.05 -2.24
C LEU A 703 -2.58 -22.11 -3.36
N ALA A 704 -3.77 -22.51 -3.77
CA ALA A 704 -3.97 -23.53 -4.80
C ALA A 704 -3.54 -23.05 -6.20
N VAL A 705 -3.95 -21.83 -6.57
CA VAL A 705 -3.53 -21.13 -7.80
C VAL A 705 -2.00 -20.99 -7.85
N THR A 706 -1.39 -20.61 -6.73
CA THR A 706 0.07 -20.37 -6.63
C THR A 706 0.87 -21.67 -6.62
N GLU A 707 0.46 -22.70 -5.86
CA GLU A 707 1.16 -24.00 -5.87
C GLU A 707 1.12 -24.60 -7.27
N ARG A 708 -0.07 -24.69 -7.89
CA ARG A 708 -0.21 -25.29 -9.23
C ARG A 708 0.55 -24.48 -10.29
N GLY A 709 0.42 -23.15 -10.30
CA GLY A 709 1.16 -22.30 -11.23
C GLY A 709 2.68 -22.44 -11.11
N PHE A 710 3.23 -22.31 -9.89
CA PHE A 710 4.66 -22.41 -9.65
C PHE A 710 5.21 -23.83 -9.90
N ALA A 711 4.46 -24.86 -9.50
CA ALA A 711 4.88 -26.25 -9.65
C ALA A 711 4.93 -26.69 -11.12
N LEU A 712 3.90 -26.37 -11.91
CA LEU A 712 3.85 -26.71 -13.34
C LEU A 712 4.92 -25.97 -14.16
N GLN A 713 5.26 -24.73 -13.76
CA GLN A 713 6.32 -23.96 -14.42
C GLN A 713 7.73 -24.50 -14.11
N ARG A 714 7.93 -25.13 -12.95
CA ARG A 714 9.25 -25.60 -12.46
C ARG A 714 9.37 -27.12 -12.33
N ASN A 715 8.42 -27.87 -12.90
CA ASN A 715 8.31 -29.33 -12.87
C ASN A 715 8.31 -29.94 -11.45
N HIS A 716 7.76 -29.23 -10.45
CA HIS A 716 7.55 -29.75 -9.11
C HIS A 716 6.22 -30.50 -8.97
N THR A 717 6.08 -31.30 -7.91
CA THR A 717 4.82 -31.95 -7.55
C THR A 717 3.88 -31.00 -6.81
N ILE A 718 2.60 -31.03 -7.17
CA ILE A 718 1.51 -30.39 -6.41
C ILE A 718 1.16 -31.21 -5.15
N SER A 719 0.36 -30.64 -4.25
CA SER A 719 -0.23 -31.37 -3.12
C SER A 719 -1.64 -30.91 -2.74
N ILE A 720 -2.03 -29.69 -3.12
CA ILE A 720 -3.43 -29.30 -3.20
C ILE A 720 -4.02 -29.99 -4.43
N THR A 721 -4.91 -30.96 -4.18
CA THR A 721 -5.43 -31.91 -5.17
C THR A 721 -6.95 -32.00 -5.09
N GLY A 722 -7.62 -32.07 -6.24
CA GLY A 722 -9.09 -32.09 -6.35
C GLY A 722 -9.67 -30.96 -7.21
N LYS A 723 -11.00 -30.79 -7.18
CA LYS A 723 -11.71 -29.76 -7.97
C LYS A 723 -12.37 -28.75 -7.03
N HIS A 724 -11.52 -28.01 -6.32
CA HIS A 724 -11.90 -27.18 -5.18
C HIS A 724 -13.01 -26.17 -5.47
N VAL A 725 -13.15 -25.66 -6.71
CA VAL A 725 -14.27 -24.77 -7.09
C VAL A 725 -15.62 -25.49 -7.05
N ASN A 726 -15.65 -26.79 -7.32
CA ASN A 726 -16.84 -27.64 -7.19
C ASN A 726 -17.02 -28.13 -5.75
N ASP A 727 -15.94 -28.60 -5.12
CA ASP A 727 -15.97 -29.18 -3.77
C ASP A 727 -16.38 -28.12 -2.71
N MET A 728 -15.94 -26.87 -2.88
CA MET A 728 -16.30 -25.72 -2.03
C MET A 728 -17.53 -24.95 -2.54
N LYS A 729 -18.17 -25.37 -3.64
CA LYS A 729 -19.24 -24.60 -4.32
C LYS A 729 -20.39 -24.24 -3.39
N GLY A 730 -20.82 -25.17 -2.54
CA GLY A 730 -21.90 -24.93 -1.56
C GLY A 730 -21.52 -23.86 -0.55
N MET A 731 -20.31 -23.92 -0.01
CA MET A 731 -19.81 -22.93 0.96
C MET A 731 -19.61 -21.54 0.31
N TYR A 732 -19.09 -21.47 -0.92
CA TYR A 732 -19.01 -20.20 -1.67
C TYR A 732 -20.39 -19.60 -1.94
N LEU A 733 -21.36 -20.40 -2.38
CA LEU A 733 -22.74 -19.94 -2.58
C LEU A 733 -23.40 -19.50 -1.28
N ASN A 734 -23.10 -20.15 -0.15
CA ASN A 734 -23.57 -19.71 1.17
C ASN A 734 -22.96 -18.36 1.55
N ILE A 735 -21.64 -18.14 1.44
CA ILE A 735 -21.02 -16.82 1.71
C ILE A 735 -21.65 -15.73 0.82
N ALA A 736 -21.83 -16.02 -0.46
CA ALA A 736 -22.43 -15.08 -1.41
C ALA A 736 -23.92 -14.80 -1.10
N ALA A 737 -24.67 -15.79 -0.63
CA ALA A 737 -26.07 -15.62 -0.24
C ALA A 737 -26.21 -14.89 1.12
N GLU A 738 -25.38 -15.22 2.11
CA GLU A 738 -25.29 -14.53 3.40
C GLU A 738 -25.01 -13.02 3.18
N ALA A 739 -23.98 -12.70 2.40
CA ALA A 739 -23.62 -11.33 2.02
C ALA A 739 -24.67 -10.59 1.14
N MET A 740 -25.67 -11.30 0.60
CA MET A 740 -26.82 -10.70 -0.11
C MET A 740 -28.14 -10.76 0.70
N SER A 741 -28.13 -11.39 1.88
CA SER A 741 -29.31 -11.65 2.71
C SER A 741 -29.37 -10.73 3.93
N ASP A 742 -28.22 -10.40 4.52
CA ASP A 742 -28.17 -9.63 5.77
C ASP A 742 -28.54 -8.16 5.54
N THR A 743 -29.80 -7.86 5.80
CA THR A 743 -30.41 -6.53 5.75
C THR A 743 -30.24 -5.75 7.06
N HIS A 744 -29.20 -6.09 7.84
CA HIS A 744 -28.77 -5.38 9.05
C HIS A 744 -27.28 -5.01 8.94
N ASP A 745 -27.01 -3.73 9.20
CA ASP A 745 -25.78 -3.17 9.74
C ASP A 745 -24.42 -3.47 9.07
N ILE A 746 -24.02 -2.51 8.20
CA ILE A 746 -22.63 -2.14 7.90
C ILE A 746 -21.77 -3.22 7.20
N TYR A 747 -22.26 -3.76 6.07
CA TYR A 747 -21.39 -4.35 5.06
C TYR A 747 -20.55 -3.28 4.35
N ILE A 748 -19.35 -2.99 4.88
CA ILE A 748 -18.27 -2.40 4.07
C ILE A 748 -17.69 -3.53 3.21
N HIS A 749 -18.36 -3.82 2.10
CA HIS A 749 -17.66 -4.41 0.97
C HIS A 749 -16.79 -3.31 0.34
N ASP A 750 -15.48 -3.44 0.48
CA ASP A 750 -14.57 -2.88 -0.51
C ASP A 750 -14.92 -3.55 -1.84
N ASP A 751 -15.32 -2.80 -2.88
CA ASP A 751 -15.65 -3.36 -4.20
C ASP A 751 -14.47 -4.20 -4.74
N LYS A 752 -13.23 -3.89 -4.31
CA LYS A 752 -12.04 -4.69 -4.59
C LYS A 752 -12.15 -6.13 -4.06
N ASP A 753 -12.79 -6.40 -2.92
CA ASP A 753 -12.95 -7.76 -2.36
C ASP A 753 -13.74 -8.65 -3.33
N LEU A 754 -14.92 -8.19 -3.75
CA LEU A 754 -15.80 -8.95 -4.63
C LEU A 754 -15.16 -9.16 -6.01
N VAL A 755 -14.54 -8.11 -6.57
CA VAL A 755 -13.82 -8.18 -7.84
C VAL A 755 -12.62 -9.13 -7.74
N ALA A 756 -11.80 -9.04 -6.69
CA ALA A 756 -10.61 -9.89 -6.52
C ALA A 756 -10.98 -11.38 -6.33
N VAL A 757 -12.06 -11.69 -5.59
CA VAL A 757 -12.60 -13.06 -5.49
C VAL A 757 -13.00 -13.62 -6.85
N GLN A 758 -13.66 -12.82 -7.71
CA GLN A 758 -14.05 -13.26 -9.06
C GLN A 758 -12.83 -13.58 -9.93
N GLY A 759 -11.74 -12.81 -9.83
CA GLY A 759 -10.46 -13.10 -10.47
C GLY A 759 -9.87 -14.44 -10.01
N LEU A 760 -9.70 -14.63 -8.69
CA LEU A 760 -9.18 -15.88 -8.12
C LEU A 760 -10.03 -17.11 -8.50
N LEU A 761 -11.36 -16.96 -8.57
CA LEU A 761 -12.26 -18.06 -8.93
C LEU A 761 -12.09 -18.49 -10.39
N GLN A 762 -11.82 -17.56 -11.31
CA GLN A 762 -11.55 -17.86 -12.73
C GLN A 762 -10.17 -18.51 -12.91
N LEU A 763 -9.14 -18.00 -12.23
CA LEU A 763 -7.81 -18.63 -12.18
C LEU A 763 -7.88 -20.06 -11.64
N MET A 764 -8.69 -20.29 -10.60
CA MET A 764 -8.83 -21.62 -10.01
C MET A 764 -9.61 -22.58 -10.92
N ARG A 765 -10.60 -22.11 -11.70
CA ARG A 765 -11.27 -22.93 -12.73
C ARG A 765 -10.29 -23.39 -13.81
N LEU A 766 -9.38 -22.53 -14.26
CA LEU A 766 -8.32 -22.89 -15.21
C LEU A 766 -7.39 -23.98 -14.68
N PHE A 767 -7.14 -24.02 -13.36
CA PHE A 767 -6.36 -25.09 -12.74
C PHE A 767 -7.18 -26.36 -12.46
N ASP A 768 -8.45 -26.25 -12.04
CA ASP A 768 -9.38 -27.39 -11.86
C ASP A 768 -9.81 -28.07 -13.18
N ALA A 769 -9.50 -27.43 -14.32
CA ALA A 769 -9.64 -27.98 -15.67
C ALA A 769 -8.53 -28.99 -16.04
N ILE A 770 -7.41 -29.00 -15.32
CA ILE A 770 -6.26 -29.88 -15.58
C ILE A 770 -6.49 -31.22 -14.87
N ASP A 771 -6.41 -32.34 -15.58
CA ASP A 771 -6.38 -33.66 -14.95
C ASP A 771 -5.02 -33.88 -14.27
N GLU A 772 -5.00 -34.05 -12.96
CA GLU A 772 -3.78 -34.22 -12.18
C GLU A 772 -2.99 -35.48 -12.59
N GLN A 773 -3.63 -36.42 -13.28
CA GLN A 773 -2.98 -37.58 -13.89
C GLN A 773 -2.03 -37.22 -15.06
N VAL A 774 -2.25 -36.09 -15.76
CA VAL A 774 -1.35 -35.63 -16.85
C VAL A 774 -0.17 -34.78 -16.35
N ILE A 775 -0.23 -34.24 -15.12
CA ILE A 775 0.84 -33.42 -14.55
C ILE A 775 2.20 -34.14 -14.53
N PRO A 776 2.30 -35.44 -14.18
CA PRO A 776 3.56 -36.19 -14.32
C PRO A 776 4.16 -36.17 -15.73
N CYS A 777 3.33 -36.11 -16.77
CA CYS A 777 3.75 -36.01 -18.17
C CYS A 777 4.24 -34.60 -18.52
N TRP A 778 3.51 -33.57 -18.07
CA TRP A 778 3.91 -32.17 -18.22
C TRP A 778 5.25 -31.87 -17.54
N ASN A 779 5.51 -32.52 -16.41
CA ASN A 779 6.77 -32.43 -15.65
C ASN A 779 7.89 -33.33 -16.22
N ARG A 780 7.66 -34.07 -17.32
CA ARG A 780 8.58 -35.08 -17.90
C ARG A 780 9.04 -36.15 -16.89
N SER A 781 8.17 -36.49 -15.94
CA SER A 781 8.41 -37.45 -14.85
C SER A 781 7.68 -38.79 -15.05
N CYS A 782 6.83 -38.91 -16.06
CA CYS A 782 6.45 -40.21 -16.62
C CYS A 782 7.68 -40.86 -17.27
N ALA A 783 7.82 -42.19 -17.18
CA ALA A 783 8.79 -42.95 -17.95
C ALA A 783 8.15 -43.36 -19.29
N PRO A 784 8.53 -42.80 -20.46
CA PRO A 784 7.91 -43.13 -21.75
C PRO A 784 8.43 -44.45 -22.35
N THR A 785 9.43 -45.06 -21.71
CA THR A 785 10.51 -45.80 -22.37
C THR A 785 10.18 -47.24 -22.82
N LEU A 786 8.95 -47.72 -22.68
CA LEU A 786 8.59 -49.12 -22.98
C LEU A 786 7.21 -49.34 -23.62
N GLN A 787 6.30 -48.37 -23.59
CA GLN A 787 4.98 -48.40 -24.24
C GLN A 787 4.36 -46.99 -24.21
N ALA A 788 3.43 -46.71 -25.13
CA ALA A 788 2.75 -45.41 -25.21
C ALA A 788 2.19 -44.97 -23.84
N CYS A 789 2.36 -43.69 -23.51
CA CYS A 789 2.16 -43.19 -22.16
C CYS A 789 0.68 -43.24 -21.74
N GLN A 790 0.32 -44.22 -20.91
CA GLN A 790 -1.07 -44.47 -20.49
C GLN A 790 -1.72 -43.28 -19.75
N LYS A 791 -0.91 -42.31 -19.27
CA LYS A 791 -1.39 -41.09 -18.61
C LYS A 791 -1.77 -39.98 -19.59
N LEU A 792 -1.08 -39.86 -20.73
CA LEU A 792 -1.30 -38.82 -21.74
C LEU A 792 -1.66 -39.50 -23.07
N THR A 793 -2.96 -39.65 -23.31
CA THR A 793 -3.55 -40.16 -24.56
C THR A 793 -4.31 -39.04 -25.27
N ILE A 794 -4.59 -39.19 -26.57
CA ILE A 794 -5.33 -38.19 -27.36
C ILE A 794 -6.66 -37.81 -26.67
N ASN A 795 -7.43 -38.80 -26.19
CA ASN A 795 -8.68 -38.59 -25.46
C ASN A 795 -8.51 -37.88 -24.10
N GLN A 796 -7.30 -37.84 -23.52
CA GLN A 796 -7.01 -37.04 -22.32
C GLN A 796 -6.58 -35.62 -22.71
N VAL A 797 -5.84 -35.45 -23.81
CA VAL A 797 -5.49 -34.13 -24.39
C VAL A 797 -6.77 -33.39 -24.80
N GLU A 798 -7.67 -34.03 -25.53
CA GLU A 798 -8.97 -33.51 -25.95
C GLU A 798 -9.82 -33.02 -24.75
N LYS A 799 -9.94 -33.81 -23.68
CA LYS A 799 -10.64 -33.40 -22.46
C LYS A 799 -10.01 -32.18 -21.79
N VAL A 800 -8.67 -32.13 -21.72
CA VAL A 800 -7.97 -30.99 -21.13
C VAL A 800 -8.13 -29.74 -21.99
N TYR A 801 -8.06 -29.86 -23.32
CA TYR A 801 -8.33 -28.78 -24.26
C TYR A 801 -9.73 -28.17 -24.03
N HIS A 802 -10.78 -29.01 -24.07
CA HIS A 802 -12.15 -28.53 -23.86
C HIS A 802 -12.36 -27.97 -22.44
N SER A 803 -11.82 -28.62 -21.41
CA SER A 803 -11.93 -28.13 -20.03
C SER A 803 -11.26 -26.76 -19.84
N VAL A 804 -10.11 -26.51 -20.49
CA VAL A 804 -9.39 -25.23 -20.42
C VAL A 804 -10.05 -24.15 -21.29
N ALA A 805 -10.69 -24.51 -22.40
CA ALA A 805 -11.52 -23.58 -23.18
C ALA A 805 -12.76 -23.12 -22.39
N GLU A 806 -13.54 -24.07 -21.86
CA GLU A 806 -14.78 -23.80 -21.12
C GLU A 806 -14.57 -23.15 -19.73
N ALA A 807 -13.34 -23.14 -19.21
CA ALA A 807 -13.04 -22.66 -17.85
C ALA A 807 -13.36 -21.18 -17.60
N LEU A 808 -13.23 -20.32 -18.63
CA LEU A 808 -13.49 -18.88 -18.52
C LEU A 808 -14.88 -18.48 -19.04
N GLU A 809 -15.38 -19.15 -20.09
CA GLU A 809 -16.73 -18.99 -20.62
C GLU A 809 -17.48 -20.34 -20.57
N PRO A 810 -18.40 -20.54 -19.60
CA PRO A 810 -19.18 -21.77 -19.51
C PRO A 810 -20.03 -21.99 -20.76
N ASN A 811 -19.94 -23.18 -21.35
CA ASN A 811 -20.50 -23.56 -22.66
C ASN A 811 -19.83 -22.90 -23.89
N GLY A 812 -18.72 -22.18 -23.71
CA GLY A 812 -17.91 -21.65 -24.81
C GLY A 812 -17.11 -22.75 -25.50
N SER A 813 -17.29 -22.93 -26.81
CA SER A 813 -16.64 -24.01 -27.59
C SER A 813 -15.24 -23.66 -28.10
N SER A 814 -14.58 -22.65 -27.53
CA SER A 814 -13.38 -22.01 -28.07
C SER A 814 -12.54 -21.37 -26.97
N PRO A 815 -11.20 -21.48 -27.00
CA PRO A 815 -10.32 -20.71 -26.12
C PRO A 815 -10.13 -19.25 -26.60
N TRP A 816 -10.72 -18.86 -27.73
CA TRP A 816 -10.61 -17.54 -28.33
C TRP A 816 -11.78 -16.63 -27.93
N ILE A 817 -11.86 -16.29 -26.64
CA ILE A 817 -12.93 -15.44 -26.10
C ILE A 817 -12.49 -13.97 -25.96
N ASP A 818 -13.46 -13.05 -25.97
CA ASP A 818 -13.26 -11.65 -25.58
C ASP A 818 -13.37 -11.48 -24.06
N LYS A 819 -12.81 -10.40 -23.52
CA LYS A 819 -12.78 -10.14 -22.06
C LYS A 819 -14.19 -10.14 -21.44
N PRO A 820 -14.50 -11.03 -20.47
CA PRO A 820 -15.76 -11.03 -19.75
C PRO A 820 -16.07 -9.68 -19.06
N PRO A 821 -17.35 -9.26 -18.96
CA PRO A 821 -17.72 -8.05 -18.22
C PRO A 821 -17.34 -8.07 -16.73
N SER A 822 -17.28 -9.26 -16.13
CA SER A 822 -16.98 -9.47 -14.70
C SER A 822 -15.50 -9.36 -14.32
N LEU A 823 -14.58 -9.23 -15.28
CA LEU A 823 -13.14 -9.12 -15.02
C LEU A 823 -12.62 -7.73 -15.38
N ASN A 824 -11.80 -7.15 -14.50
CA ASN A 824 -11.03 -5.96 -14.84
C ASN A 824 -9.85 -6.31 -15.80
N ALA A 825 -9.19 -5.31 -16.39
CA ALA A 825 -8.14 -5.53 -17.38
C ALA A 825 -6.92 -6.31 -16.84
N SER A 826 -6.55 -6.12 -15.58
CA SER A 826 -5.42 -6.84 -14.95
C SER A 826 -5.78 -8.30 -14.68
N GLN A 827 -6.98 -8.58 -14.17
CA GLN A 827 -7.46 -9.94 -13.94
C GLN A 827 -7.66 -10.72 -15.24
N TRP A 828 -8.15 -10.03 -16.28
CA TRP A 828 -8.23 -10.57 -17.63
C TRP A 828 -6.85 -10.98 -18.13
N ALA A 829 -5.84 -10.13 -17.99
CA ALA A 829 -4.48 -10.43 -18.42
C ALA A 829 -3.95 -11.74 -17.79
N ASP A 830 -4.10 -11.92 -16.47
CA ASP A 830 -3.65 -13.15 -15.78
C ASP A 830 -4.48 -14.37 -16.20
N CYS A 831 -5.81 -14.28 -16.22
CA CYS A 831 -6.70 -15.38 -16.63
C CYS A 831 -6.43 -15.81 -18.08
N PHE A 832 -6.35 -14.85 -19.00
CA PHE A 832 -6.16 -15.11 -20.42
C PHE A 832 -4.76 -15.66 -20.70
N VAL A 833 -3.69 -15.02 -20.22
CA VAL A 833 -2.32 -15.53 -20.44
C VAL A 833 -2.11 -16.87 -19.73
N LEU A 834 -2.76 -17.13 -18.58
CA LEU A 834 -2.77 -18.46 -17.97
C LEU A 834 -3.44 -19.50 -18.87
N GLN A 835 -4.64 -19.23 -19.40
CA GLN A 835 -5.36 -20.15 -20.30
C GLN A 835 -4.50 -20.53 -21.51
N GLN A 836 -3.90 -19.53 -22.17
CA GLN A 836 -3.08 -19.74 -23.36
C GLN A 836 -1.74 -20.42 -23.03
N TRP A 837 -1.14 -20.14 -21.87
CA TRP A 837 0.04 -20.86 -21.38
C TRP A 837 -0.26 -22.32 -21.03
N LEU A 838 -1.45 -22.63 -20.48
CA LEU A 838 -1.87 -24.01 -20.21
C LEU A 838 -2.06 -24.81 -21.51
N LEU A 839 -2.66 -24.20 -22.54
CA LEU A 839 -2.76 -24.79 -23.88
C LEU A 839 -1.38 -25.02 -24.51
N MET A 840 -0.43 -24.09 -24.32
CA MET A 840 0.96 -24.27 -24.73
C MET A 840 1.64 -25.43 -24.00
N ARG A 841 1.49 -25.53 -22.66
CA ARG A 841 2.04 -26.65 -21.86
C ARG A 841 1.44 -27.99 -22.25
N MET A 842 0.17 -28.02 -22.64
CA MET A 842 -0.49 -29.20 -23.19
C MET A 842 0.12 -29.59 -24.56
N TRP A 843 0.27 -28.65 -25.49
CA TRP A 843 0.89 -28.91 -26.81
C TRP A 843 2.36 -29.38 -26.68
N VAL A 844 3.15 -28.72 -25.82
CA VAL A 844 4.54 -29.13 -25.51
C VAL A 844 4.59 -30.54 -24.89
N SER A 845 3.53 -30.97 -24.21
CA SER A 845 3.42 -32.35 -23.71
C SER A 845 3.04 -33.34 -24.82
N CYS A 846 2.25 -32.93 -25.81
CA CYS A 846 1.97 -33.75 -27.00
C CYS A 846 3.24 -33.95 -27.85
N LEU A 847 4.04 -32.90 -28.02
CA LEU A 847 5.35 -32.95 -28.68
C LEU A 847 6.29 -33.97 -28.04
N THR A 848 6.45 -33.94 -26.70
CA THR A 848 7.35 -34.86 -25.98
C THR A 848 6.85 -36.30 -25.88
N HIS A 849 5.64 -36.57 -26.38
CA HIS A 849 5.02 -37.89 -26.41
C HIS A 849 4.71 -38.37 -27.83
N GLU A 850 5.22 -37.67 -28.85
CA GLU A 850 5.04 -38.02 -30.29
C GLU A 850 3.57 -38.12 -30.71
N LEU A 851 2.70 -37.28 -30.12
CA LEU A 851 1.24 -37.28 -30.37
C LEU A 851 0.79 -36.26 -31.43
N LEU A 852 1.67 -35.36 -31.87
CA LEU A 852 1.33 -34.31 -32.84
C LEU A 852 1.33 -34.84 -34.28
N ASP A 853 0.35 -34.40 -35.08
CA ASP A 853 0.09 -34.88 -36.43
C ASP A 853 -0.32 -33.72 -37.35
N SER A 854 0.39 -33.55 -38.48
CA SER A 854 0.11 -32.52 -39.49
C SER A 854 -1.07 -32.85 -40.42
N SER A 855 -1.63 -34.06 -40.31
CA SER A 855 -2.85 -34.49 -41.02
C SER A 855 -4.11 -34.51 -40.15
N SER A 856 -3.98 -34.19 -38.86
CA SER A 856 -5.07 -34.23 -37.88
C SER A 856 -6.09 -33.09 -38.06
N GLU A 857 -7.38 -33.44 -38.11
CA GLU A 857 -8.50 -32.48 -38.07
C GLU A 857 -8.65 -31.79 -36.69
N LEU A 858 -8.07 -32.37 -35.63
CA LEU A 858 -8.06 -31.77 -34.29
C LEU A 858 -7.00 -30.67 -34.23
N ILE A 859 -7.43 -29.40 -34.30
CA ILE A 859 -6.54 -28.22 -34.33
C ILE A 859 -5.47 -28.24 -33.22
N PHE A 860 -5.82 -28.66 -32.00
CA PHE A 860 -4.90 -28.69 -30.85
C PHE A 860 -3.82 -29.79 -30.92
N MET A 861 -3.95 -30.74 -31.85
CA MET A 861 -2.95 -31.75 -32.17
C MET A 861 -2.04 -31.35 -33.35
N HIS A 862 -2.37 -30.26 -34.05
CA HIS A 862 -1.62 -29.82 -35.23
C HIS A 862 -0.34 -29.05 -34.82
N PRO A 863 0.81 -29.23 -35.52
CA PRO A 863 2.04 -28.52 -35.18
C PRO A 863 1.95 -26.99 -35.22
N SER A 864 1.11 -26.42 -36.09
CA SER A 864 0.97 -24.95 -36.23
C SER A 864 0.19 -24.28 -35.10
N PHE A 865 -0.52 -25.02 -34.25
CA PHE A 865 -1.45 -24.47 -33.24
C PHE A 865 -0.79 -23.45 -32.29
N VAL A 866 0.52 -23.63 -32.02
CA VAL A 866 1.30 -22.69 -31.20
C VAL A 866 1.42 -21.30 -31.81
N LEU A 867 1.35 -21.17 -33.15
CA LEU A 867 1.35 -19.87 -33.82
C LEU A 867 0.05 -19.12 -33.52
N ASP A 868 -1.08 -19.83 -33.52
CA ASP A 868 -2.41 -19.25 -33.27
C ASP A 868 -2.53 -18.79 -31.80
N ILE A 869 -2.04 -19.61 -30.85
CA ILE A 869 -1.88 -19.23 -29.43
C ILE A 869 -1.02 -17.97 -29.31
N ALA A 870 0.16 -17.99 -29.94
CA ALA A 870 1.14 -16.92 -29.78
C ALA A 870 0.68 -15.60 -30.41
N GLU A 871 0.01 -15.61 -31.57
CA GLU A 871 -0.54 -14.42 -32.21
C GLU A 871 -1.65 -13.78 -31.37
N LYS A 872 -2.62 -14.55 -30.87
CA LYS A 872 -3.69 -13.99 -30.03
C LYS A 872 -3.13 -13.44 -28.72
N VAL A 873 -2.13 -14.09 -28.10
CA VAL A 873 -1.45 -13.55 -26.91
C VAL A 873 -0.63 -12.29 -27.21
N ALA A 874 0.09 -12.24 -28.35
CA ALA A 874 0.79 -11.02 -28.76
C ALA A 874 -0.18 -9.86 -29.00
N SER A 875 -1.31 -10.12 -29.68
CA SER A 875 -2.36 -9.12 -29.93
C SER A 875 -2.99 -8.61 -28.63
N GLU A 876 -3.31 -9.50 -27.69
CA GLU A 876 -3.96 -9.12 -26.43
C GLU A 876 -2.99 -8.33 -25.52
N CYS A 877 -1.73 -8.78 -25.39
CA CYS A 877 -0.70 -8.09 -24.62
C CYS A 877 -0.25 -6.75 -25.22
N VAL A 878 -0.56 -6.47 -26.50
CA VAL A 878 -0.36 -5.16 -27.15
C VAL A 878 -1.59 -4.26 -27.00
N ALA A 879 -2.78 -4.82 -26.81
CA ALA A 879 -4.00 -4.07 -26.51
C ALA A 879 -4.10 -3.64 -25.03
N LEU A 880 -3.36 -4.32 -24.15
CA LEU A 880 -3.22 -4.01 -22.72
C LEU A 880 -2.03 -3.07 -22.46
N GLU A 881 -2.16 -2.18 -21.48
CA GLU A 881 -1.06 -1.30 -21.05
C GLU A 881 0.03 -2.09 -20.29
N THR A 882 1.31 -1.71 -20.44
CA THR A 882 2.43 -2.54 -19.95
C THR A 882 2.41 -2.73 -18.43
N ASP A 883 1.96 -1.74 -17.67
CA ASP A 883 1.87 -1.76 -16.21
C ASP A 883 0.79 -2.74 -15.70
N ILE A 884 -0.31 -2.88 -16.43
CA ILE A 884 -1.37 -3.88 -16.18
C ILE A 884 -0.78 -5.31 -16.19
N LEU A 885 0.22 -5.55 -17.03
CA LEU A 885 0.98 -6.80 -17.12
C LEU A 885 2.11 -6.89 -16.08
N GLU A 886 2.83 -5.79 -15.81
CA GLU A 886 3.95 -5.77 -14.83
C GLU A 886 3.49 -5.97 -13.37
N VAL A 887 2.24 -5.63 -13.02
CA VAL A 887 1.64 -5.88 -11.67
C VAL A 887 1.64 -7.37 -11.28
N HIS A 888 1.63 -8.29 -12.25
CA HIS A 888 1.69 -9.74 -12.02
C HIS A 888 3.12 -10.28 -11.79
N GLY A 889 4.14 -9.42 -11.86
CA GLY A 889 5.52 -9.78 -11.59
C GLY A 889 6.16 -10.74 -12.61
N SER A 890 7.25 -11.41 -12.21
CA SER A 890 8.03 -12.24 -13.14
C SER A 890 7.27 -13.46 -13.68
N GLY A 891 6.28 -13.98 -12.95
CA GLY A 891 5.48 -15.13 -13.40
C GLY A 891 4.77 -14.87 -14.74
N MET A 892 4.28 -13.64 -14.95
CA MET A 892 3.69 -13.21 -16.23
C MET A 892 4.73 -13.19 -17.36
N ILE A 893 5.90 -12.59 -17.09
CA ILE A 893 7.02 -12.49 -18.04
C ILE A 893 7.50 -13.90 -18.44
N GLU A 894 7.64 -14.80 -17.46
CA GLU A 894 8.01 -16.21 -17.66
C GLU A 894 6.99 -16.95 -18.53
N ARG A 895 5.68 -16.79 -18.31
CA ARG A 895 4.64 -17.41 -19.16
C ARG A 895 4.66 -16.88 -20.60
N ILE A 896 4.83 -15.57 -20.78
CA ILE A 896 4.94 -14.93 -22.11
C ILE A 896 6.18 -15.45 -22.85
N HIS A 897 7.31 -15.61 -22.16
CA HIS A 897 8.52 -16.23 -22.70
C HIS A 897 8.31 -17.71 -23.07
N ASP A 898 7.67 -18.51 -22.22
CA ASP A 898 7.39 -19.93 -22.49
C ASP A 898 6.54 -20.12 -23.76
N ILE A 899 5.56 -19.22 -24.01
CA ILE A 899 4.73 -19.23 -25.22
C ILE A 899 5.58 -18.97 -26.47
N ALA A 900 6.50 -17.99 -26.42
CA ALA A 900 7.43 -17.73 -27.51
C ALA A 900 8.42 -18.89 -27.75
N MET A 901 8.88 -19.55 -26.68
CA MET A 901 9.72 -20.75 -26.80
C MET A 901 8.98 -21.94 -27.43
N GLY A 902 7.67 -22.08 -27.20
CA GLY A 902 6.85 -23.09 -27.87
C GLY A 902 6.79 -22.90 -29.39
N VAL A 903 6.71 -21.65 -29.86
CA VAL A 903 6.82 -21.30 -31.29
C VAL A 903 8.18 -21.70 -31.86
N ILE A 904 9.27 -21.47 -31.13
CA ILE A 904 10.62 -21.91 -31.53
C ILE A 904 10.70 -23.44 -31.63
N MET A 905 10.11 -24.16 -30.67
CA MET A 905 10.09 -25.62 -30.67
C MET A 905 9.29 -26.21 -31.85
N ALA A 906 8.21 -25.56 -32.29
CA ALA A 906 7.48 -25.97 -33.50
C ALA A 906 8.29 -25.72 -34.78
N ALA A 907 8.90 -24.54 -34.91
CA ALA A 907 9.74 -24.22 -36.08
C ALA A 907 11.01 -25.08 -36.18
N GLN A 908 11.54 -25.59 -35.06
CA GLN A 908 12.66 -26.53 -35.04
C GLN A 908 12.26 -28.00 -35.30
N GLY A 909 10.99 -28.37 -35.07
CA GLY A 909 10.52 -29.76 -35.18
C GLY A 909 9.66 -30.05 -36.43
N TYR A 910 9.11 -29.02 -37.06
CA TYR A 910 8.12 -29.11 -38.14
C TYR A 910 8.28 -27.97 -39.15
N ASP A 911 9.50 -27.67 -39.58
CA ASP A 911 9.84 -26.60 -40.54
C ASP A 911 9.10 -26.73 -41.89
N GLU A 912 8.83 -27.95 -42.37
CA GLU A 912 8.01 -28.20 -43.57
C GLU A 912 6.51 -27.88 -43.40
N VAL A 913 6.02 -27.70 -42.16
CA VAL A 913 4.59 -27.50 -41.81
C VAL A 913 4.32 -26.12 -41.20
N VAL A 914 5.32 -25.53 -40.54
CA VAL A 914 5.22 -24.31 -39.75
C VAL A 914 5.79 -23.13 -40.54
N ASP A 915 4.94 -22.17 -40.91
CA ASP A 915 5.35 -20.97 -41.67
C ASP A 915 6.45 -20.18 -40.91
N ILE A 916 7.65 -20.19 -41.49
CA ILE A 916 8.85 -19.52 -40.96
C ILE A 916 8.70 -17.99 -41.00
N GLN A 917 8.01 -17.42 -42.00
CA GLN A 917 7.78 -15.98 -42.09
C GLN A 917 6.78 -15.53 -41.02
N ARG A 918 5.68 -16.27 -40.84
CA ARG A 918 4.72 -16.07 -39.73
C ARG A 918 5.43 -16.18 -38.38
N THR A 919 6.24 -17.22 -38.21
CA THR A 919 7.09 -17.45 -37.02
C THR A 919 8.00 -16.26 -36.70
N GLN A 920 8.72 -15.72 -37.69
CA GLN A 920 9.63 -14.58 -37.48
C GLN A 920 8.88 -13.30 -37.05
N LEU A 921 7.69 -13.04 -37.60
CA LEU A 921 6.84 -11.90 -37.22
C LEU A 921 6.32 -12.03 -35.77
N ILE A 922 5.89 -13.22 -35.38
CA ILE A 922 5.47 -13.53 -34.00
C ILE A 922 6.64 -13.29 -33.05
N LEU A 923 7.79 -13.93 -33.27
CA LEU A 923 8.95 -13.84 -32.38
C LEU A 923 9.48 -12.39 -32.27
N GLY A 924 9.46 -11.62 -33.37
CA GLY A 924 9.77 -10.19 -33.34
C GLY A 924 8.84 -9.39 -32.41
N SER A 925 7.54 -9.71 -32.42
CA SER A 925 6.54 -9.09 -31.54
C SER A 925 6.77 -9.44 -30.07
N TYR A 926 7.08 -10.70 -29.77
CA TYR A 926 7.43 -11.14 -28.40
C TYR A 926 8.72 -10.49 -27.90
N ILE A 927 9.75 -10.38 -28.75
CA ILE A 927 10.99 -9.68 -28.38
C ILE A 927 10.71 -8.19 -28.12
N GLN A 928 9.85 -7.54 -28.91
CA GLN A 928 9.44 -6.15 -28.65
C GLN A 928 8.62 -6.00 -27.36
N LEU A 929 7.77 -6.98 -27.01
CA LEU A 929 7.00 -7.00 -25.76
C LEU A 929 7.91 -7.23 -24.54
N LEU A 930 8.72 -8.30 -24.54
CA LEU A 930 9.66 -8.62 -23.45
C LEU A 930 10.67 -7.48 -23.21
N ARG A 931 11.06 -6.74 -24.25
CA ARG A 931 11.95 -5.57 -24.11
C ARG A 931 11.36 -4.42 -23.29
N GLN A 932 10.04 -4.35 -23.12
CA GLN A 932 9.34 -3.30 -22.36
C GLN A 932 9.25 -3.60 -20.85
N PHE A 933 9.24 -4.89 -20.46
CA PHE A 933 9.12 -5.30 -19.07
C PHE A 933 10.40 -5.10 -18.25
N ARG A 934 10.23 -4.98 -16.92
CA ARG A 934 11.26 -4.96 -15.88
C ARG A 934 11.98 -6.31 -15.70
N ASP A 935 12.61 -6.82 -16.75
CA ASP A 935 13.43 -8.02 -16.66
C ASP A 935 14.83 -7.73 -16.07
N GLN A 936 15.28 -8.56 -15.12
CA GLN A 936 16.40 -8.28 -14.21
C GLN A 936 17.77 -8.52 -14.85
N GLY A 937 18.12 -7.69 -15.83
CA GLY A 937 19.27 -7.91 -16.71
C GLY A 937 18.89 -8.56 -18.05
N ARG A 938 17.60 -8.53 -18.41
CA ARG A 938 17.04 -9.06 -19.66
C ARG A 938 17.24 -10.57 -19.98
N PRO A 939 17.40 -11.51 -19.01
CA PRO A 939 17.61 -12.93 -19.32
C PRO A 939 16.56 -13.55 -20.26
N PHE A 940 15.26 -13.24 -20.12
CA PHE A 940 14.22 -13.81 -20.99
C PHE A 940 14.25 -13.22 -22.40
N THR A 941 14.53 -11.92 -22.51
CA THR A 941 14.71 -11.28 -23.82
C THR A 941 15.91 -11.88 -24.55
N THR A 942 17.07 -11.98 -23.88
CA THR A 942 18.32 -12.46 -24.49
C THR A 942 18.29 -13.98 -24.74
N ALA A 943 17.60 -14.77 -23.92
CA ALA A 943 17.35 -16.18 -24.21
C ALA A 943 16.53 -16.35 -25.49
N LEU A 944 15.44 -15.61 -25.65
CA LEU A 944 14.59 -15.67 -26.84
C LEU A 944 15.30 -15.15 -28.10
N GLU A 945 16.04 -14.05 -28.01
CA GLU A 945 16.89 -13.53 -29.09
C GLU A 945 17.95 -14.57 -29.52
N THR A 946 18.60 -15.24 -28.57
CA THR A 946 19.60 -16.30 -28.85
C THR A 946 18.95 -17.53 -29.49
N ALA A 947 17.77 -17.92 -29.02
CA ALA A 947 17.03 -19.06 -29.56
C ALA A 947 16.49 -18.78 -30.97
N GLN A 948 16.02 -17.55 -31.25
CA GLN A 948 15.54 -17.15 -32.58
C GLN A 948 16.62 -17.30 -33.67
N LEU A 949 17.90 -17.02 -33.34
CA LEU A 949 19.02 -17.19 -34.28
C LEU A 949 19.19 -18.64 -34.79
N SER A 950 18.65 -19.65 -34.08
CA SER A 950 18.69 -21.05 -34.55
C SER A 950 17.69 -21.36 -35.67
N ILE A 951 16.75 -20.45 -35.96
CA ILE A 951 15.73 -20.59 -37.02
C ILE A 951 16.14 -19.79 -38.28
N ILE A 952 17.01 -18.79 -38.13
CA ILE A 952 17.44 -17.88 -39.21
C ILE A 952 18.79 -18.35 -39.78
N GLY A 953 18.87 -19.62 -40.17
CA GLY A 953 20.06 -20.29 -40.71
C GLY A 953 20.30 -20.03 -42.20
#